data_AF-A0A8H2XNE9-F1
#
_entry.id   AF-A0A8H2XNE9-F1
#
_cell.length_a   1.000
_cell.length_b   1.000
_cell.length_c   1.000
_cell.angle_alpha   90.00
_cell.angle_beta   90.00
_cell.angle_gamma   90.00
#
_symmetry.space_group_name_H-M   'P 1'
#
loop_
_entity.id
_entity.type
_entity.pdbx_description
1 polymer ?
#
loop_
_entity_poly.entity_id
_entity_poly.type
_entity_poly.pdbx_seq_one_letter_code
_entity_poly.pdbx_strand_id
1 'polypeptide(L)'
;MAGSTLLMVVYGYEVTSANDSLVKVVEDAVEGFSQAVIVSNYFVNTAPWLQYLPEWFPGATWKAKANAWRHQKDLMLEVPYEWTKKRMAAGTAVPSMLSFWLNRYVYQESALGLAEMEDRVRWAAGTIFSAGTDTSVASTRVFIMAMAMHPEIQAKAQAEIDAVIGARLPEIADQSSLPYIQCIVKEVFRWRMVLPLGMLTRFGLFMLRAISNDPAVYPEPHRFDPDRFLDPSVPDAPTFGYGRRSCPGSHHAEASLFIIAAGLLAMFDIRPEEDRDGNPIPLKAEMGLNEAVSHDLGPADASHQSRGWGRFRQTTMDYQNRVGSKFGGGGVAGASEANVDRRERLRKLALETIDLAKDPYILRNHLGSLECRLCLTLHTNEGSYLAHTQGKKHQTNLARRAARDAKDTQLITAPAPAASVPRKMFIKIGRPGYRVTKVRDPLMASAGGGGAKEGMMVQVHLPQIKEDVIPRRRFMSAWEQKKEQPNRAYQYLIVAAEPYESIAFRIPAREIEDLEENPDWNWSHWDADTKQYSFQFMFKTSSLAPMTSKRVYLLRHGQAEHNVADDYSILDAILTPAGRQQCIDFAQANPDFQNVPQVILTSAFRRTLSTTLLAMPQAFERLMPRGKVILLPQLQETHAHPCDTGSDREVLEQTEEFKDRGFDWSPLTEDWNKNQGFYAPTPEALTARARWVRRFVRDRPETEILLVGHGGIFREIDGRMTRSVDPAVIGSLARWGNVECRVYTFESEDDEDAVMVPILEPPLIQSIGKPLDPHVELEVEA
;
A
#
# COMPACT_ATOMS: atom_id res chain seq x y z
N MET A 1 13.23 -2.90 -31.72
CA MET A 1 14.03 -1.98 -30.90
C MET A 1 13.46 -1.85 -29.48
N ALA A 2 12.25 -1.33 -29.28
CA ALA A 2 11.67 -1.10 -27.94
C ALA A 2 11.76 -2.30 -26.97
N GLY A 3 11.34 -3.49 -27.40
CA GLY A 3 11.45 -4.71 -26.57
C GLY A 3 12.90 -5.12 -26.27
N SER A 4 13.84 -4.89 -27.20
CA SER A 4 15.26 -5.19 -26.99
C SER A 4 15.87 -4.26 -25.93
N THR A 5 15.60 -2.95 -26.01
CA THR A 5 16.10 -1.98 -25.02
C THR A 5 15.58 -2.28 -23.62
N LEU A 6 14.31 -2.63 -23.50
CA LEU A 6 13.71 -2.96 -22.20
C LEU A 6 14.16 -4.32 -21.66
N LEU A 7 14.36 -5.34 -22.51
CA LEU A 7 14.95 -6.62 -22.08
C LEU A 7 16.37 -6.41 -21.54
N MET A 8 17.15 -5.55 -22.20
CA MET A 8 18.50 -5.21 -21.74
C MET A 8 18.49 -4.47 -20.41
N VAL A 9 17.66 -3.44 -20.26
CA VAL A 9 17.59 -2.61 -19.04
C VAL A 9 17.02 -3.39 -17.85
N VAL A 10 15.94 -4.14 -18.07
CA VAL A 10 15.21 -4.84 -16.99
C VAL A 10 15.92 -6.13 -16.60
N TYR A 11 16.29 -6.97 -17.57
CA TYR A 11 16.77 -8.35 -17.35
C TYR A 11 18.26 -8.54 -17.65
N GLY A 12 18.92 -7.57 -18.28
CA GLY A 12 20.29 -7.74 -18.74
C GLY A 12 20.39 -8.63 -19.98
N TYR A 13 19.30 -8.76 -20.73
CA TYR A 13 19.19 -9.64 -21.88
C TYR A 13 19.42 -8.90 -23.20
N GLU A 14 20.43 -9.32 -23.95
CA GLU A 14 20.73 -8.77 -25.27
C GLU A 14 20.00 -9.57 -26.35
N VAL A 15 19.06 -8.91 -27.04
CA VAL A 15 18.34 -9.50 -28.18
C VAL A 15 19.23 -9.48 -29.42
N THR A 16 19.47 -10.66 -29.99
CA THR A 16 20.40 -10.82 -31.14
C THR A 16 19.69 -11.08 -32.47
N SER A 17 18.40 -11.40 -32.44
CA SER A 17 17.60 -11.73 -33.62
C SER A 17 16.23 -11.07 -33.55
N ALA A 18 15.64 -10.78 -34.71
CA ALA A 18 14.25 -10.34 -34.79
C ALA A 18 13.26 -11.42 -34.33
N ASN A 19 13.64 -12.70 -34.45
CA ASN A 19 12.82 -13.86 -34.06
C ASN A 19 13.24 -14.43 -32.69
N ASP A 20 13.60 -13.56 -31.76
CA ASP A 20 14.04 -13.95 -30.42
C ASP A 20 12.89 -14.57 -29.60
N SER A 21 13.16 -15.72 -28.97
CA SER A 21 12.12 -16.47 -28.26
C SER A 21 11.60 -15.75 -27.03
N LEU A 22 12.44 -14.96 -26.34
CA LEU A 22 12.01 -14.17 -25.17
C LEU A 22 11.15 -12.99 -25.59
N VAL A 23 11.48 -12.34 -26.72
CA VAL A 23 10.64 -11.29 -27.30
C VAL A 23 9.26 -11.86 -27.64
N LYS A 24 9.22 -13.01 -28.32
CA LYS A 24 7.96 -13.66 -28.73
C LYS A 24 7.06 -14.05 -27.56
N VAL A 25 7.64 -14.64 -26.50
CA VAL A 25 6.89 -15.01 -25.27
C VAL A 25 6.14 -13.81 -24.69
N VAL A 26 6.75 -12.63 -24.75
CA VAL A 26 6.13 -11.41 -24.21
C VAL A 26 5.14 -10.80 -25.19
N GLU A 27 5.45 -10.76 -26.50
CA GLU A 27 4.49 -10.32 -27.52
C GLU A 27 3.17 -11.10 -27.41
N ASP A 28 3.25 -12.43 -27.30
CA ASP A 28 2.09 -13.30 -27.13
C ASP A 28 1.29 -12.99 -25.84
N ALA A 29 1.97 -12.70 -24.72
CA ALA A 29 1.33 -12.39 -23.44
C ALA A 29 0.71 -10.97 -23.42
N VAL A 30 1.36 -9.99 -24.04
CA VAL A 30 0.89 -8.61 -24.16
C VAL A 30 -0.35 -8.54 -25.04
N GLU A 31 -0.37 -9.29 -26.15
CA GLU A 31 -1.54 -9.36 -27.04
C GLU A 31 -2.78 -9.89 -26.28
N GLY A 32 -2.63 -10.97 -25.51
CA GLY A 32 -3.70 -11.49 -24.67
C GLY A 32 -4.18 -10.49 -23.62
N PHE A 33 -3.27 -9.76 -22.99
CA PHE A 33 -3.59 -8.70 -22.03
C PHE A 33 -4.34 -7.53 -22.68
N SER A 34 -3.87 -7.05 -23.84
CA SER A 34 -4.50 -5.97 -24.60
C SER A 34 -5.94 -6.29 -24.98
N GLN A 35 -6.23 -7.55 -25.33
CA GLN A 35 -7.62 -7.97 -25.58
C GLN A 35 -8.47 -8.05 -24.30
N ALA A 36 -7.88 -8.44 -23.17
CA ALA A 36 -8.59 -8.63 -21.90
C ALA A 36 -9.03 -7.32 -21.24
N VAL A 37 -8.22 -6.26 -21.34
CA VAL A 37 -8.46 -4.95 -20.68
C VAL A 37 -9.61 -4.17 -21.32
N ILE A 38 -9.98 -4.51 -22.56
CA ILE A 38 -11.04 -3.82 -23.30
C ILE A 38 -12.40 -4.26 -22.78
N VAL A 39 -13.11 -3.32 -22.17
CA VAL A 39 -14.42 -3.57 -21.54
C VAL A 39 -15.44 -4.13 -22.53
N SER A 40 -15.39 -3.71 -23.80
CA SER A 40 -16.31 -4.16 -24.86
C SER A 40 -16.02 -5.56 -25.42
N ASN A 41 -14.81 -6.11 -25.22
CA ASN A 41 -14.44 -7.39 -25.81
C ASN A 41 -15.14 -8.59 -25.14
N TYR A 42 -15.46 -8.48 -23.85
CA TYR A 42 -16.04 -9.57 -23.07
C TYR A 42 -17.11 -9.07 -22.12
N PHE A 43 -18.31 -9.66 -22.16
CA PHE A 43 -19.42 -9.27 -21.28
C PHE A 43 -19.08 -9.38 -19.78
N VAL A 44 -18.18 -10.30 -19.40
CA VAL A 44 -17.71 -10.44 -18.00
C VAL A 44 -17.04 -9.17 -17.48
N ASN A 45 -16.43 -8.37 -18.35
CA ASN A 45 -15.82 -7.09 -17.98
C ASN A 45 -16.86 -6.03 -17.58
N THR A 46 -18.09 -6.14 -18.10
CA THR A 46 -19.20 -5.23 -17.78
C THR A 46 -20.11 -5.79 -16.67
N ALA A 47 -20.29 -7.12 -16.64
CA ALA A 47 -21.14 -7.83 -15.70
C ALA A 47 -20.31 -8.88 -14.92
N PRO A 48 -19.68 -8.49 -13.78
CA PRO A 48 -18.74 -9.35 -13.06
C PRO A 48 -19.31 -10.69 -12.60
N TRP A 49 -20.62 -10.79 -12.38
CA TRP A 49 -21.27 -12.04 -11.97
C TRP A 49 -21.17 -13.14 -13.04
N LEU A 50 -20.92 -12.80 -14.30
CA LEU A 50 -20.68 -13.78 -15.37
C LEU A 50 -19.43 -14.63 -15.13
N GLN A 51 -18.52 -14.22 -14.22
CA GLN A 51 -17.35 -15.02 -13.87
C GLN A 51 -17.68 -16.39 -13.29
N TYR A 52 -18.87 -16.53 -12.68
CA TYR A 52 -19.35 -17.76 -12.06
C TYR A 52 -20.05 -18.72 -13.04
N LEU A 53 -20.21 -18.34 -14.32
CA LEU A 53 -20.79 -19.24 -15.32
C LEU A 53 -19.89 -20.47 -15.56
N PRO A 54 -20.40 -21.70 -15.58
CA PRO A 54 -19.60 -22.89 -15.90
C PRO A 54 -18.93 -22.80 -17.28
N GLU A 55 -17.79 -23.47 -17.48
CA GLU A 55 -17.05 -23.44 -18.76
C GLU A 55 -17.85 -24.02 -19.93
N TRP A 56 -18.76 -24.96 -19.68
CA TRP A 56 -19.65 -25.54 -20.68
C TRP A 56 -20.79 -24.60 -21.13
N PHE A 57 -21.02 -23.48 -20.43
CA PHE A 57 -22.15 -22.59 -20.69
C PHE A 57 -21.98 -21.87 -22.05
N PRO A 58 -23.03 -21.81 -22.89
CA PRO A 58 -22.96 -21.12 -24.18
C PRO A 58 -22.52 -19.65 -24.04
N GLY A 59 -21.46 -19.26 -24.74
CA GLY A 59 -20.87 -17.92 -24.63
C GLY A 59 -19.78 -17.76 -23.54
N ALA A 60 -19.44 -18.82 -22.80
CA ALA A 60 -18.33 -18.83 -21.84
C ALA A 60 -16.95 -19.18 -22.46
N THR A 61 -16.81 -19.14 -23.80
CA THR A 61 -15.55 -19.44 -24.51
C THR A 61 -14.37 -18.54 -24.11
N TRP A 62 -14.67 -17.37 -23.54
CA TRP A 62 -13.68 -16.45 -22.98
C TRP A 62 -12.91 -17.07 -21.79
N LYS A 63 -13.48 -18.07 -21.08
CA LYS A 63 -12.77 -18.78 -20.01
C LYS A 63 -11.58 -19.60 -20.54
N ALA A 64 -11.76 -20.29 -21.67
CA ALA A 64 -10.68 -21.01 -22.33
C ALA A 64 -9.56 -20.07 -22.78
N LYS A 65 -9.91 -18.89 -23.33
CA LYS A 65 -8.94 -17.84 -23.66
C LYS A 65 -8.22 -17.32 -22.42
N ALA A 66 -8.95 -17.04 -21.33
CA ALA A 66 -8.37 -16.57 -20.08
C ALA A 66 -7.38 -17.57 -19.47
N ASN A 67 -7.67 -18.88 -19.55
CA ASN A 67 -6.76 -19.94 -19.12
C ASN A 67 -5.49 -19.99 -19.99
N ALA A 68 -5.61 -19.87 -21.31
CA ALA A 68 -4.45 -19.78 -22.21
C ALA A 68 -3.59 -18.54 -21.93
N TRP A 69 -4.22 -17.38 -21.73
CA TRP A 69 -3.53 -16.13 -21.40
C TRP A 69 -2.87 -16.16 -20.03
N ARG A 70 -3.45 -16.87 -19.06
CA ARG A 70 -2.81 -17.11 -17.75
C ARG A 70 -1.46 -17.80 -17.94
N HIS A 71 -1.43 -18.86 -18.76
CA HIS A 71 -0.19 -19.57 -19.06
C HIS A 71 0.85 -18.67 -19.76
N GLN A 72 0.43 -17.87 -20.76
CA GLN A 72 1.33 -16.91 -21.43
C GLN A 72 1.88 -15.85 -20.47
N LYS A 73 1.04 -15.34 -19.55
CA LYS A 73 1.45 -14.41 -18.50
C LYS A 73 2.47 -15.06 -17.56
N ASP A 74 2.28 -16.32 -17.15
CA ASP A 74 3.23 -17.04 -16.30
C ASP A 74 4.59 -17.16 -17.01
N LEU A 75 4.60 -17.55 -18.29
CA LEU A 75 5.82 -17.60 -19.10
C LEU A 75 6.51 -16.23 -19.21
N MET A 76 5.75 -15.16 -19.44
CA MET A 76 6.28 -13.78 -19.52
C MET A 76 6.98 -13.36 -18.23
N LEU A 77 6.49 -13.77 -17.06
CA LEU A 77 7.07 -13.43 -15.77
C LEU A 77 8.26 -14.33 -15.41
N GLU A 78 8.15 -15.63 -15.67
CA GLU A 78 9.11 -16.63 -15.19
C GLU A 78 10.33 -16.75 -16.09
N VAL A 79 10.16 -16.81 -17.42
CA VAL A 79 11.26 -17.14 -18.34
C VAL A 79 12.38 -16.10 -18.31
N PRO A 80 12.11 -14.77 -18.42
CA PRO A 80 13.17 -13.76 -18.33
C PRO A 80 13.77 -13.68 -16.92
N TYR A 81 12.95 -13.85 -15.88
CA TYR A 81 13.40 -13.83 -14.48
C TYR A 81 14.40 -14.95 -14.17
N GLU A 82 14.05 -16.19 -14.53
CA GLU A 82 14.93 -17.35 -14.34
C GLU A 82 16.17 -17.28 -15.20
N TRP A 83 16.09 -16.69 -16.40
CA TRP A 83 17.26 -16.46 -17.25
C TRP A 83 18.28 -15.54 -16.54
N THR A 84 17.82 -14.40 -16.00
CA THR A 84 18.71 -13.48 -15.28
C THR A 84 19.27 -14.12 -14.01
N LYS A 85 18.45 -14.84 -13.22
CA LYS A 85 18.94 -15.57 -12.03
C LYS A 85 20.03 -16.59 -12.37
N LYS A 86 19.86 -17.36 -13.45
CA LYS A 86 20.90 -18.31 -13.92
C LYS A 86 22.21 -17.60 -14.28
N ARG A 87 22.13 -16.44 -14.92
CA ARG A 87 23.33 -15.63 -15.24
C ARG A 87 24.00 -15.06 -14.00
N MET A 88 23.22 -14.64 -13.02
CA MET A 88 23.74 -14.17 -11.74
C MET A 88 24.45 -15.29 -10.98
N ALA A 89 23.84 -16.47 -10.90
CA ALA A 89 24.45 -17.66 -10.29
C ALA A 89 25.73 -18.10 -11.00
N ALA A 90 25.79 -17.96 -12.33
CA ALA A 90 26.98 -18.23 -13.13
C ALA A 90 28.05 -17.13 -13.06
N GLY A 91 27.80 -16.01 -12.36
CA GLY A 91 28.73 -14.87 -12.30
C GLY A 91 28.91 -14.12 -13.63
N THR A 92 28.01 -14.32 -14.59
CA THR A 92 28.07 -13.73 -15.96
C THR A 92 26.92 -12.75 -16.21
N ALA A 93 26.18 -12.34 -15.18
CA ALA A 93 25.09 -11.39 -15.31
C ALA A 93 25.60 -9.98 -15.64
N VAL A 94 24.97 -9.37 -16.65
CA VAL A 94 25.13 -7.94 -16.94
C VAL A 94 24.31 -7.13 -15.93
N PRO A 95 24.80 -5.96 -15.46
CA PRO A 95 24.02 -5.09 -14.60
C PRO A 95 22.67 -4.73 -15.21
N SER A 96 21.60 -5.03 -14.48
CA SER A 96 20.21 -4.78 -14.85
C SER A 96 19.38 -4.41 -13.63
N MET A 97 18.17 -3.88 -13.86
CA MET A 97 17.23 -3.56 -12.77
C MET A 97 16.94 -4.79 -11.91
N LEU A 98 16.67 -5.94 -12.55
CA LEU A 98 16.39 -7.18 -11.83
C LEU A 98 17.59 -7.66 -11.03
N SER A 99 18.81 -7.66 -11.61
CA SER A 99 20.00 -8.08 -10.86
C SER A 99 20.28 -7.18 -9.65
N PHE A 100 20.04 -5.87 -9.81
CA PHE A 100 20.18 -4.91 -8.72
C PHE A 100 19.14 -5.17 -7.61
N TRP A 101 17.87 -5.38 -7.96
CA TRP A 101 16.82 -5.65 -6.99
C TRP A 101 16.99 -6.97 -6.26
N LEU A 102 17.38 -8.03 -6.97
CA LEU A 102 17.70 -9.32 -6.36
C LEU A 102 18.86 -9.18 -5.36
N ASN A 103 19.94 -8.49 -5.73
CA ASN A 103 21.05 -8.25 -4.79
C ASN A 103 20.64 -7.40 -3.58
N ARG A 104 19.95 -6.29 -3.82
CA ARG A 104 19.60 -5.30 -2.79
C ARG A 104 18.58 -5.82 -1.79
N TYR A 105 17.52 -6.47 -2.29
CA TYR A 105 16.34 -6.80 -1.50
C TYR A 105 16.26 -8.29 -1.18
N VAL A 106 16.60 -9.16 -2.14
CA VAL A 106 16.49 -10.61 -1.92
C VAL A 106 17.73 -11.17 -1.20
N TYR A 107 18.95 -10.74 -1.57
CA TYR A 107 20.18 -11.32 -1.03
C TYR A 107 20.83 -10.53 0.13
N GLN A 108 20.48 -9.26 0.36
CA GLN A 108 21.11 -8.40 1.38
C GLN A 108 20.19 -7.90 2.50
N GLU A 109 18.89 -7.72 2.26
CA GLU A 109 17.92 -7.19 3.23
C GLU A 109 16.53 -7.80 3.02
N SER A 110 16.15 -8.88 3.72
CA SER A 110 14.74 -9.28 3.72
C SER A 110 14.16 -9.44 5.13
N ALA A 111 13.50 -8.38 5.60
CA ALA A 111 12.56 -8.41 6.72
C ALA A 111 11.17 -8.97 6.33
N LEU A 112 10.96 -9.28 5.03
CA LEU A 112 9.81 -10.05 4.50
C LEU A 112 10.31 -11.45 4.11
N GLY A 113 9.43 -12.45 4.08
CA GLY A 113 9.80 -13.80 3.66
C GLY A 113 10.39 -13.79 2.24
N LEU A 114 11.54 -14.46 2.06
CA LEU A 114 12.32 -14.50 0.81
C LEU A 114 11.43 -14.77 -0.43
N ALA A 115 10.47 -15.69 -0.31
CA ALA A 115 9.56 -16.06 -1.38
C ALA A 115 8.59 -14.92 -1.79
N GLU A 116 8.07 -14.16 -0.82
CA GLU A 116 7.17 -13.03 -1.09
C GLU A 116 7.93 -11.88 -1.76
N MET A 117 9.16 -11.64 -1.32
CA MET A 117 9.99 -10.58 -1.91
C MET A 117 10.45 -10.94 -3.32
N GLU A 118 10.87 -12.20 -3.56
CA GLU A 118 11.16 -12.69 -4.90
C GLU A 118 9.95 -12.54 -5.84
N ASP A 119 8.75 -12.90 -5.38
CA ASP A 119 7.54 -12.76 -6.18
C ASP A 119 7.23 -11.30 -6.53
N ARG A 120 7.34 -10.38 -5.56
CA ARG A 120 7.15 -8.94 -5.80
C ARG A 120 8.15 -8.39 -6.82
N VAL A 121 9.43 -8.78 -6.72
CA VAL A 121 10.48 -8.36 -7.66
C VAL A 121 10.21 -8.91 -9.07
N ARG A 122 9.78 -10.18 -9.18
CA ARG A 122 9.39 -10.80 -10.45
C ARG A 122 8.24 -10.05 -11.11
N TRP A 123 7.18 -9.77 -10.37
CA TRP A 123 6.04 -9.00 -10.87
C TRP A 123 6.40 -7.56 -11.26
N ALA A 124 7.24 -6.89 -10.47
CA ALA A 124 7.70 -5.54 -10.78
C ALA A 124 8.48 -5.49 -12.11
N ALA A 125 9.42 -6.42 -12.31
CA ALA A 125 10.20 -6.52 -13.54
C ALA A 125 9.30 -6.81 -14.76
N GLY A 126 8.42 -7.81 -14.65
CA GLY A 126 7.51 -8.17 -15.75
C GLY A 126 6.53 -7.07 -16.12
N THR A 127 6.02 -6.32 -15.12
CA THR A 127 5.11 -5.19 -15.36
C THR A 127 5.80 -4.05 -16.11
N ILE A 128 7.04 -3.71 -15.74
CA ILE A 128 7.80 -2.64 -16.43
C ILE A 128 8.09 -3.02 -17.87
N PHE A 129 8.46 -4.28 -18.10
CA PHE A 129 8.75 -4.78 -19.43
C PHE A 129 7.52 -4.75 -20.34
N SER A 130 6.40 -5.31 -19.86
CA SER A 130 5.13 -5.34 -20.59
C SER A 130 4.60 -3.92 -20.86
N ALA A 131 4.53 -3.07 -19.83
CA ALA A 131 3.98 -1.71 -19.97
C ALA A 131 4.84 -0.80 -20.87
N GLY A 132 6.16 -0.96 -20.84
CA GLY A 132 7.08 -0.13 -21.61
C GLY A 132 7.19 -0.52 -23.09
N THR A 133 6.98 -1.79 -23.43
CA THR A 133 7.24 -2.28 -24.80
C THR A 133 6.14 -1.84 -25.76
N ASP A 134 4.89 -2.24 -25.49
CA ASP A 134 3.78 -2.06 -26.42
C ASP A 134 3.45 -0.58 -26.67
N THR A 135 3.45 0.21 -25.59
CA THR A 135 3.14 1.64 -25.65
C THR A 135 4.20 2.45 -26.40
N SER A 136 5.47 2.04 -26.33
CA SER A 136 6.57 2.67 -27.07
C SER A 136 6.52 2.32 -28.56
N VAL A 137 6.14 1.09 -28.91
CA VAL A 137 5.93 0.67 -30.31
C VAL A 137 4.78 1.49 -30.92
N ALA A 138 3.65 1.59 -30.23
CA ALA A 138 2.51 2.37 -30.68
C ALA A 138 2.86 3.87 -30.84
N SER A 139 3.58 4.47 -29.88
CA SER A 139 4.03 5.86 -29.98
C SER A 139 4.96 6.08 -31.19
N THR A 140 5.83 5.11 -31.48
CA THR A 140 6.71 5.14 -32.66
C THR A 140 5.93 5.05 -33.96
N ARG A 141 4.88 4.22 -34.02
CA ARG A 141 3.98 4.14 -35.19
C ARG A 141 3.25 5.46 -35.42
N VAL A 142 2.72 6.08 -34.36
CA VAL A 142 2.09 7.40 -34.44
C VAL A 142 3.06 8.44 -34.97
N PHE A 143 4.31 8.43 -34.51
CA PHE A 143 5.35 9.31 -35.03
C PHE A 143 5.59 9.11 -36.53
N ILE A 144 5.80 7.85 -36.98
CA ILE A 144 6.04 7.54 -38.40
C ILE A 144 4.86 8.01 -39.26
N MET A 145 3.63 7.74 -38.83
CA MET A 145 2.42 8.19 -39.51
C MET A 145 2.35 9.73 -39.56
N ALA A 146 2.62 10.42 -38.45
CA ALA A 146 2.61 11.88 -38.41
C ALA A 146 3.64 12.48 -39.38
N MET A 147 4.85 11.92 -39.44
CA MET A 147 5.88 12.38 -40.37
C MET A 147 5.50 12.14 -41.83
N ALA A 148 4.85 11.01 -42.14
CA ALA A 148 4.36 10.71 -43.48
C ALA A 148 3.22 11.65 -43.92
N MET A 149 2.33 12.03 -42.99
CA MET A 149 1.19 12.92 -43.26
C MET A 149 1.57 14.40 -43.32
N HIS A 150 2.68 14.79 -42.68
CA HIS A 150 3.09 16.20 -42.51
C HIS A 150 4.54 16.42 -42.99
N PRO A 151 4.80 16.35 -44.30
CA PRO A 151 6.14 16.51 -44.86
C PRO A 151 6.78 17.87 -44.53
N GLU A 152 5.97 18.92 -44.32
CA GLU A 152 6.42 20.25 -43.92
C GLU A 152 7.04 20.26 -42.50
N ILE A 153 6.46 19.48 -41.58
CA ILE A 153 6.96 19.32 -40.22
C ILE A 153 8.24 18.48 -40.24
N GLN A 154 8.24 17.41 -41.04
CA GLN A 154 9.39 16.53 -41.24
C GLN A 154 10.60 17.32 -41.78
N ALA A 155 10.41 18.13 -42.82
CA ALA A 155 11.48 18.93 -43.42
C ALA A 155 12.07 19.96 -42.43
N LYS A 156 11.21 20.59 -41.61
CA LYS A 156 11.65 21.52 -40.56
C LYS A 156 12.50 20.81 -39.49
N ALA A 157 12.13 19.60 -39.12
CA ALA A 157 12.87 18.77 -38.16
C ALA A 157 14.22 18.29 -38.71
N GLN A 158 14.25 17.85 -39.96
CA GLN A 158 15.49 17.49 -40.66
C GLN A 158 16.44 18.69 -40.76
N ALA A 159 15.93 19.88 -41.06
CA ALA A 159 16.76 21.09 -41.10
C ALA A 159 17.39 21.44 -39.74
N GLU A 160 16.67 21.22 -38.62
CA GLU A 160 17.25 21.37 -37.27
C GLU A 160 18.37 20.36 -37.03
N ILE A 161 18.14 19.09 -37.35
CA ILE A 161 19.15 18.02 -37.21
C ILE A 161 20.39 18.33 -38.06
N ASP A 162 20.20 18.66 -39.34
CA ASP A 162 21.28 18.96 -40.27
C ASP A 162 22.12 20.17 -39.79
N ALA A 163 21.47 21.18 -39.19
CA ALA A 163 22.14 22.37 -38.69
C ALA A 163 22.94 22.13 -37.39
N VAL A 164 22.43 21.31 -36.48
CA VAL A 164 23.02 21.09 -35.14
C VAL A 164 23.99 19.91 -35.11
N ILE A 165 23.61 18.81 -35.76
CA ILE A 165 24.32 17.53 -35.70
C ILE A 165 25.25 17.35 -36.91
N GLY A 166 24.79 17.75 -38.10
CA GLY A 166 25.50 17.56 -39.36
C GLY A 166 25.55 16.09 -39.78
N ALA A 167 26.74 15.58 -40.09
CA ALA A 167 26.91 14.26 -40.74
C ALA A 167 26.98 13.05 -39.79
N ARG A 168 26.98 13.26 -38.46
CA ARG A 168 26.99 12.16 -37.48
C ARG A 168 25.57 11.73 -37.13
N LEU A 169 25.43 10.55 -36.53
CA LEU A 169 24.13 10.11 -35.99
C LEU A 169 23.79 10.89 -34.70
N PRO A 170 22.50 11.20 -34.47
CA PRO A 170 22.04 11.78 -33.21
C PRO A 170 22.30 10.84 -32.02
N GLU A 171 22.62 11.43 -30.87
CA GLU A 171 22.80 10.75 -29.59
C GLU A 171 21.82 11.31 -28.55
N ILE A 172 21.60 10.59 -27.44
CA ILE A 172 20.73 11.05 -26.35
C ILE A 172 21.22 12.40 -25.77
N ALA A 173 22.54 12.63 -25.74
CA ALA A 173 23.11 13.88 -25.25
C ALA A 173 22.69 15.11 -26.08
N ASP A 174 22.25 14.92 -27.33
CA ASP A 174 21.83 16.00 -28.22
C ASP A 174 20.44 16.54 -27.92
N GLN A 175 19.69 15.89 -27.03
CA GLN A 175 18.29 16.25 -26.73
C GLN A 175 18.11 17.74 -26.44
N SER A 176 18.97 18.31 -25.60
CA SER A 176 18.91 19.75 -25.25
C SER A 176 19.16 20.70 -26.43
N SER A 177 19.81 20.22 -27.49
CA SER A 177 20.17 21.01 -28.69
C SER A 177 19.17 20.84 -29.83
N LEU A 178 18.19 19.94 -29.71
CA LEU A 178 17.16 19.66 -30.71
C LEU A 178 15.75 19.98 -30.16
N PRO A 179 15.43 21.27 -29.89
CA PRO A 179 14.17 21.67 -29.26
C PRO A 179 12.94 21.39 -30.13
N TYR A 180 13.05 21.45 -31.46
CA TYR A 180 11.92 21.16 -32.33
C TYR A 180 11.59 19.66 -32.37
N ILE A 181 12.60 18.79 -32.34
CA ILE A 181 12.37 17.35 -32.13
C ILE A 181 11.65 17.08 -30.80
N GLN A 182 12.00 17.78 -29.72
CA GLN A 182 11.29 17.65 -28.45
C GLN A 182 9.81 18.08 -28.57
N CYS A 183 9.53 19.14 -29.34
CA CYS A 183 8.15 19.57 -29.61
C CYS A 183 7.37 18.49 -30.37
N ILE A 184 8.01 17.82 -31.33
CA ILE A 184 7.41 16.68 -32.06
C ILE A 184 7.09 15.53 -31.10
N VAL A 185 8.01 15.16 -30.21
CA VAL A 185 7.80 14.12 -29.20
C VAL A 185 6.59 14.45 -28.31
N LYS A 186 6.49 15.70 -27.83
CA LYS A 186 5.35 16.16 -27.04
C LYS A 186 4.02 16.07 -27.80
N GLU A 187 4.03 16.46 -29.08
CA GLU A 187 2.84 16.40 -29.91
C GLU A 187 2.43 14.97 -30.26
N VAL A 188 3.38 14.04 -30.43
CA VAL A 188 3.10 12.61 -30.59
C VAL A 188 2.35 12.06 -29.36
N PHE A 189 2.81 12.37 -28.16
CA PHE A 189 2.14 11.94 -26.92
C PHE A 189 0.75 12.56 -26.72
N ARG A 190 0.49 13.74 -27.30
CA ARG A 190 -0.79 14.45 -27.19
C ARG A 190 -1.81 14.01 -28.25
N TRP A 191 -1.41 14.01 -29.53
CA TRP A 191 -2.31 13.96 -30.68
C TRP A 191 -3.07 12.64 -30.79
N ARG A 192 -2.35 11.51 -30.79
CA ARG A 192 -2.90 10.15 -30.83
C ARG A 192 -2.41 9.36 -29.64
N MET A 193 -2.91 9.77 -28.48
CA MET A 193 -2.53 9.15 -27.21
C MET A 193 -2.81 7.64 -27.22
N VAL A 194 -1.77 6.87 -26.96
CA VAL A 194 -1.75 5.40 -27.06
C VAL A 194 -2.72 4.71 -26.09
N LEU A 195 -2.89 5.26 -24.88
CA LEU A 195 -3.82 4.75 -23.87
C LEU A 195 -4.93 5.78 -23.60
N PRO A 196 -5.98 5.88 -24.44
CA PRO A 196 -7.03 6.88 -24.30
C PRO A 196 -7.94 6.64 -23.08
N LEU A 197 -7.95 5.41 -22.56
CA LEU A 197 -8.72 4.98 -21.40
C LEU A 197 -7.81 4.96 -20.15
N GLY A 198 -8.19 5.71 -19.11
CA GLY A 198 -7.52 5.62 -17.81
C GLY A 198 -7.77 4.25 -17.19
N MET A 199 -6.73 3.43 -17.01
CA MET A 199 -6.82 2.19 -16.24
C MET A 199 -6.88 2.50 -14.74
N LEU A 200 -8.08 2.52 -14.15
CA LEU A 200 -8.42 1.86 -12.87
C LEU A 200 -9.79 2.29 -12.28
N THR A 201 -10.54 1.25 -11.87
CA THR A 201 -11.61 1.19 -10.85
C THR A 201 -12.83 2.11 -11.00
N ARG A 202 -13.95 1.49 -11.41
CA ARG A 202 -15.38 1.78 -11.12
C ARG A 202 -15.96 3.22 -11.20
N PHE A 203 -15.18 4.30 -11.32
CA PHE A 203 -15.70 5.69 -11.33
C PHE A 203 -14.85 6.70 -12.12
N GLY A 204 -13.98 6.30 -13.05
CA GLY A 204 -13.07 7.25 -13.74
C GLY A 204 -12.66 6.92 -15.18
N LEU A 205 -13.44 6.13 -15.90
CA LEU A 205 -13.19 5.89 -17.33
C LEU A 205 -13.49 7.19 -18.13
N PHE A 206 -12.67 7.51 -19.15
CA PHE A 206 -12.83 8.59 -20.16
C PHE A 206 -12.07 9.93 -20.01
N MET A 207 -11.39 10.23 -18.90
CA MET A 207 -10.92 11.62 -18.66
C MET A 207 -9.65 12.03 -19.44
N LEU A 208 -8.67 11.14 -19.66
CA LEU A 208 -7.36 11.56 -20.20
C LEU A 208 -7.45 12.03 -21.66
N ARG A 209 -8.17 11.31 -22.53
CA ARG A 209 -8.33 11.71 -23.93
C ARG A 209 -9.05 13.04 -24.08
N ALA A 210 -10.03 13.30 -23.21
CA ALA A 210 -10.75 14.57 -23.17
C ALA A 210 -9.81 15.73 -22.79
N ILE A 211 -8.90 15.52 -21.83
CA ILE A 211 -7.94 16.56 -21.41
C ILE A 211 -6.89 16.83 -22.52
N SER A 212 -6.35 15.79 -23.17
CA SER A 212 -5.38 15.97 -24.27
C SER A 212 -5.98 16.57 -25.55
N ASN A 213 -7.31 16.62 -25.65
CA ASN A 213 -8.06 17.22 -26.76
C ASN A 213 -8.87 18.46 -26.35
N ASP A 214 -8.60 19.08 -25.20
CA ASP A 214 -9.29 20.30 -24.78
C ASP A 214 -8.86 21.48 -25.67
N PRO A 215 -9.76 22.05 -26.50
CA PRO A 215 -9.42 23.17 -27.39
C PRO A 215 -9.07 24.46 -26.63
N ALA A 216 -9.43 24.58 -25.35
CA ALA A 216 -9.04 25.71 -24.52
C ALA A 216 -7.56 25.66 -24.12
N VAL A 217 -6.95 24.47 -24.13
CA VAL A 217 -5.54 24.25 -23.80
C VAL A 217 -4.71 24.02 -25.07
N TYR A 218 -5.24 23.24 -26.01
CA TYR A 218 -4.58 22.89 -27.27
C TYR A 218 -5.46 23.34 -28.45
N PRO A 219 -5.24 24.55 -29.01
CA PRO A 219 -6.00 25.03 -30.16
C PRO A 219 -5.90 24.07 -31.36
N GLU A 220 -7.01 23.82 -32.07
CA GLU A 220 -7.08 22.84 -33.15
C GLU A 220 -6.53 21.45 -32.75
N PRO A 221 -7.06 20.81 -31.69
CA PRO A 221 -6.43 19.64 -31.07
C PRO A 221 -6.38 18.42 -32.00
N HIS A 222 -7.20 18.39 -33.06
CA HIS A 222 -7.23 17.34 -34.07
C HIS A 222 -6.10 17.44 -35.11
N ARG A 223 -5.45 18.60 -35.23
CA ARG A 223 -4.32 18.81 -36.12
C ARG A 223 -3.03 18.48 -35.38
N PHE A 224 -2.14 17.73 -36.05
CA PHE A 224 -0.77 17.53 -35.57
C PHE A 224 0.01 18.82 -35.80
N ASP A 225 0.37 19.50 -34.70
CA ASP A 225 1.10 20.76 -34.75
C ASP A 225 2.10 20.86 -33.58
N PRO A 226 3.38 20.53 -33.82
CA PRO A 226 4.44 20.66 -32.84
C PRO A 226 4.76 22.12 -32.45
N ASP A 227 4.47 23.10 -33.31
CA ASP A 227 4.85 24.50 -33.07
C ASP A 227 4.17 25.08 -31.82
N ARG A 228 3.03 24.51 -31.40
CA ARG A 228 2.37 24.89 -30.16
C ARG A 228 3.26 24.76 -28.93
N PHE A 229 4.20 23.81 -28.91
CA PHE A 229 5.11 23.59 -27.79
C PHE A 229 6.36 24.48 -27.83
N LEU A 230 6.53 25.30 -28.86
CA LEU A 230 7.53 26.37 -28.87
C LEU A 230 7.19 27.46 -27.86
N ASP A 231 5.90 27.65 -27.55
CA ASP A 231 5.47 28.47 -26.43
C ASP A 231 5.59 27.67 -25.11
N PRO A 232 6.49 28.06 -24.19
CA PRO A 232 6.65 27.37 -22.91
C PRO A 232 5.41 27.44 -22.00
N SER A 233 4.41 28.28 -22.34
CA SER A 233 3.15 28.36 -21.61
C SER A 233 2.21 27.19 -21.87
N VAL A 234 2.38 26.49 -23.00
CA VAL A 234 1.55 25.33 -23.36
C VAL A 234 1.97 24.13 -22.51
N PRO A 235 1.06 23.55 -21.70
CA PRO A 235 1.40 22.45 -20.81
C PRO A 235 1.56 21.14 -21.58
N ASP A 236 2.46 20.28 -21.10
CA ASP A 236 2.61 18.91 -21.62
C ASP A 236 1.33 18.10 -21.36
N ALA A 237 1.01 17.22 -22.32
CA ALA A 237 -0.17 16.37 -22.22
C ALA A 237 -0.08 15.44 -21.00
N PRO A 238 -1.21 15.15 -20.30
CA PRO A 238 -1.26 14.28 -19.13
C PRO A 238 -1.05 12.78 -19.44
N THR A 239 -0.31 12.45 -20.51
CA THR A 239 -0.17 11.09 -21.06
C THR A 239 0.41 10.10 -20.06
N PHE A 240 1.23 10.57 -19.12
CA PHE A 240 1.85 9.76 -18.07
C PHE A 240 1.11 9.85 -16.71
N GLY A 241 -0.04 10.53 -16.64
CA GLY A 241 -0.79 10.74 -15.41
C GLY A 241 -0.14 11.76 -14.44
N TYR A 242 -0.72 11.92 -13.25
CA TYR A 242 -0.26 12.87 -12.24
C TYR A 242 -0.16 12.24 -10.84
N GLY A 243 0.65 12.84 -9.97
CA GLY A 243 0.71 12.51 -8.55
C GLY A 243 1.32 11.13 -8.26
N ARG A 244 0.80 10.43 -7.23
CA ARG A 244 1.35 9.14 -6.75
C ARG A 244 1.25 7.98 -7.75
N ARG A 245 0.50 8.15 -8.85
CA ARG A 245 0.31 7.15 -9.90
C ARG A 245 0.89 7.62 -11.24
N SER A 246 1.76 8.64 -11.23
CA SER A 246 2.52 9.05 -12.41
C SER A 246 3.34 7.87 -12.93
N CYS A 247 3.39 7.71 -14.25
CA CYS A 247 4.10 6.61 -14.89
C CYS A 247 5.60 6.63 -14.53
N PRO A 248 6.13 5.54 -13.94
CA PRO A 248 7.56 5.46 -13.61
C PRO A 248 8.44 5.38 -14.88
N GLY A 249 7.86 5.02 -16.02
CA GLY A 249 8.57 4.89 -17.30
C GLY A 249 8.59 6.16 -18.17
N SER A 250 8.06 7.30 -17.70
CA SER A 250 7.95 8.55 -18.47
C SER A 250 9.29 8.99 -19.10
N HIS A 251 10.35 9.07 -18.30
CA HIS A 251 11.68 9.44 -18.79
C HIS A 251 12.24 8.45 -19.81
N HIS A 252 11.99 7.14 -19.63
CA HIS A 252 12.43 6.13 -20.59
C HIS A 252 11.68 6.27 -21.92
N ALA A 253 10.37 6.50 -21.86
CA ALA A 253 9.53 6.68 -23.04
C ALA A 253 9.92 7.95 -23.82
N GLU A 254 10.10 9.08 -23.13
CA GLU A 254 10.54 10.34 -23.74
C GLU A 254 11.91 10.22 -24.40
N ALA A 255 12.91 9.65 -23.69
CA ALA A 255 14.25 9.47 -24.22
C ALA A 255 14.28 8.49 -25.40
N SER A 256 13.53 7.38 -25.31
CA SER A 256 13.45 6.37 -26.38
C SER A 256 12.77 6.93 -27.63
N LEU A 257 11.65 7.63 -27.47
CA LEU A 257 10.95 8.22 -28.61
C LEU A 257 11.78 9.35 -29.23
N PHE A 258 12.47 10.15 -28.42
CA PHE A 258 13.38 11.18 -28.92
C PHE A 258 14.47 10.60 -29.81
N ILE A 259 15.22 9.58 -29.34
CA ILE A 259 16.33 9.03 -30.12
C ILE A 259 15.86 8.28 -31.36
N ILE A 260 14.70 7.62 -31.29
CA ILE A 260 14.05 7.00 -32.45
C ILE A 260 13.66 8.07 -33.47
N ALA A 261 12.99 9.13 -33.03
CA ALA A 261 12.55 10.21 -33.91
C ALA A 261 13.74 10.93 -34.58
N ALA A 262 14.75 11.32 -33.79
CA ALA A 262 15.94 11.98 -34.30
C ALA A 262 16.71 11.07 -35.27
N GLY A 263 16.92 9.80 -34.91
CA GLY A 263 17.64 8.84 -35.74
C GLY A 263 16.92 8.53 -37.06
N LEU A 264 15.59 8.36 -37.02
CA LEU A 264 14.79 8.14 -38.23
C LEU A 264 14.84 9.36 -39.15
N LEU A 265 14.67 10.57 -38.62
CA LEU A 265 14.68 11.81 -39.41
C LEU A 265 16.07 12.15 -39.97
N ALA A 266 17.14 11.80 -39.25
CA ALA A 266 18.50 11.97 -39.76
C ALA A 266 18.77 11.10 -41.00
N MET A 267 18.17 9.90 -41.06
CA MET A 267 18.52 8.87 -42.04
C MET A 267 17.52 8.69 -43.17
N PHE A 268 16.23 9.00 -42.94
CA PHE A 268 15.15 8.63 -43.84
C PHE A 268 14.23 9.82 -44.14
N ASP A 269 13.69 9.81 -45.37
CA ASP A 269 12.52 10.59 -45.75
C ASP A 269 11.29 9.66 -45.67
N ILE A 270 10.39 9.94 -44.73
CA ILE A 270 9.19 9.13 -44.48
C ILE A 270 8.06 9.65 -45.35
N ARG A 271 7.50 8.80 -46.21
CA ARG A 271 6.43 9.14 -47.15
C ARG A 271 5.33 8.07 -47.15
N PRO A 272 4.08 8.43 -47.50
CA PRO A 272 3.04 7.45 -47.76
C PRO A 272 3.43 6.54 -48.93
N GLU A 273 2.87 5.33 -48.96
CA GLU A 273 2.98 4.43 -50.10
C GLU A 273 2.35 5.08 -51.34
N GLU A 274 2.94 4.83 -52.51
CA GLU A 274 2.43 5.33 -53.80
C GLU A 274 1.55 4.26 -54.46
N ASP A 275 0.46 4.69 -55.10
CA ASP A 275 -0.36 3.82 -55.92
C ASP A 275 0.37 3.40 -57.21
N ARG A 276 -0.27 2.56 -58.03
CA ARG A 276 0.31 2.08 -59.29
C ARG A 276 0.60 3.21 -60.30
N ASP A 277 0.00 4.38 -60.10
CA ASP A 277 0.16 5.56 -60.94
C ASP A 277 1.18 6.57 -60.35
N GLY A 278 1.83 6.23 -59.22
CA GLY A 278 2.84 7.06 -58.56
C GLY A 278 2.26 8.16 -57.66
N ASN A 279 0.96 8.12 -57.35
CA ASN A 279 0.34 9.10 -56.45
C ASN A 279 0.36 8.61 -55.00
N PRO A 280 0.58 9.49 -54.01
CA PRO A 280 0.57 9.10 -52.61
C PRO A 280 -0.81 8.63 -52.17
N ILE A 281 -0.89 7.42 -51.59
CA ILE A 281 -2.10 6.87 -51.01
C ILE A 281 -2.45 7.67 -49.74
N PRO A 282 -3.66 8.27 -49.66
CA PRO A 282 -4.04 9.07 -48.50
C PRO A 282 -4.04 8.24 -47.21
N LEU A 283 -3.18 8.62 -46.26
CA LEU A 283 -3.17 8.02 -44.93
C LEU A 283 -4.34 8.56 -44.10
N LYS A 284 -5.00 7.66 -43.37
CA LYS A 284 -6.07 8.00 -42.43
C LYS A 284 -5.60 7.76 -41.01
N ALA A 285 -5.60 8.81 -40.19
CA ALA A 285 -5.34 8.73 -38.75
C ALA A 285 -6.63 8.36 -37.97
N GLU A 286 -7.25 7.23 -38.33
CA GLU A 286 -8.47 6.73 -37.68
C GLU A 286 -8.11 5.67 -36.63
N MET A 287 -8.25 6.01 -35.33
CA MET A 287 -7.97 5.06 -34.25
C MET A 287 -9.07 4.01 -34.12
N GLY A 288 -8.70 2.74 -34.16
CA GLY A 288 -9.59 1.63 -33.81
C GLY A 288 -10.26 1.80 -32.43
N LEU A 289 -11.57 1.58 -32.35
CA LEU A 289 -12.35 1.68 -31.11
C LEU A 289 -12.17 0.47 -30.16
N ASN A 290 -11.52 -0.61 -30.64
CA ASN A 290 -11.41 -1.90 -29.96
C ASN A 290 -9.96 -2.31 -29.68
N GLU A 291 -9.07 -1.35 -29.41
CA GLU A 291 -7.69 -1.63 -29.03
C GLU A 291 -7.32 -0.91 -27.73
N ALA A 292 -6.69 -1.62 -26.78
CA ALA A 292 -6.24 -1.06 -25.51
C ALA A 292 -5.04 -0.13 -25.75
N VAL A 293 -4.17 -0.52 -26.68
CA VAL A 293 -3.02 0.22 -27.20
C VAL A 293 -3.28 0.40 -28.70
N SER A 294 -3.30 1.65 -29.17
CA SER A 294 -3.57 1.95 -30.58
C SER A 294 -2.50 1.38 -31.51
N HIS A 295 -2.83 0.31 -32.23
CA HIS A 295 -1.99 -0.35 -33.23
C HIS A 295 -2.62 -0.17 -34.61
N ASP A 296 -2.78 1.06 -35.08
CA ASP A 296 -3.15 1.26 -36.49
C ASP A 296 -1.94 0.89 -37.36
N LEU A 297 -2.04 -0.22 -38.07
CA LEU A 297 -1.65 -0.41 -39.48
C LEU A 297 -2.20 -1.78 -39.95
N GLY A 298 -3.23 -1.75 -40.81
CA GLY A 298 -3.41 -2.83 -41.80
C GLY A 298 -2.17 -2.92 -42.70
N PRO A 299 -1.94 -4.02 -43.41
CA PRO A 299 -0.66 -4.30 -44.06
C PRO A 299 -0.33 -3.21 -45.08
N ALA A 300 0.56 -2.30 -44.72
CA ALA A 300 1.16 -1.31 -45.59
C ALA A 300 2.67 -1.39 -45.37
N ASP A 301 3.32 -2.14 -46.25
CA ASP A 301 4.77 -2.18 -46.39
C ASP A 301 5.24 -0.77 -46.81
N ALA A 302 5.65 0.04 -45.83
CA ALA A 302 6.25 1.34 -46.10
C ALA A 302 7.58 1.14 -46.85
N SER A 303 7.66 1.63 -48.09
CA SER A 303 8.89 1.59 -48.88
C SER A 303 9.90 2.63 -48.36
N HIS A 304 11.01 2.17 -47.78
CA HIS A 304 12.09 3.04 -47.31
C HIS A 304 13.13 3.25 -48.44
N GLN A 305 13.25 4.48 -48.96
CA GLN A 305 14.41 4.87 -49.79
C GLN A 305 15.54 5.40 -48.89
N SER A 306 16.74 4.83 -49.03
CA SER A 306 17.93 5.27 -48.29
C SER A 306 18.50 6.56 -48.89
N ARG A 307 18.87 7.53 -48.05
CA ARG A 307 19.57 8.76 -48.49
C ARG A 307 20.98 8.38 -49.00
N GLY A 308 21.16 8.35 -50.32
CA GLY A 308 22.44 8.11 -50.97
C GLY A 308 23.36 9.33 -50.90
N TRP A 309 24.60 9.11 -50.43
CA TRP A 309 25.67 10.11 -50.50
C TRP A 309 26.11 10.32 -51.96
N GLY A 310 25.83 11.51 -52.53
CA GLY A 310 26.21 11.90 -53.90
C GLY A 310 26.35 13.42 -54.04
N ARG A 311 27.44 13.84 -54.70
CA ARG A 311 27.98 15.22 -54.79
C ARG A 311 27.10 16.30 -55.43
N PHE A 312 27.26 17.52 -54.89
CA PHE A 312 27.23 18.88 -55.48
C PHE A 312 26.03 19.34 -56.35
N ARG A 313 25.35 20.39 -55.89
CA ARG A 313 25.20 21.65 -56.66
C ARG A 313 24.77 22.84 -55.80
N GLN A 314 25.62 23.86 -55.80
CA GLN A 314 25.37 25.22 -55.35
C GLN A 314 24.05 25.74 -55.95
N THR A 315 23.11 26.14 -55.10
CA THR A 315 22.05 27.09 -55.47
C THR A 315 21.99 28.16 -54.39
N THR A 316 22.32 29.38 -54.82
CA THR A 316 22.29 30.64 -54.08
C THR A 316 20.88 30.96 -53.59
N MET A 317 20.72 31.20 -52.29
CA MET A 317 19.55 31.86 -51.72
C MET A 317 19.87 33.33 -51.44
N ASP A 318 19.03 34.17 -52.04
CA ASP A 318 19.03 35.62 -52.02
C ASP A 318 18.60 36.16 -50.64
N TYR A 319 19.42 37.04 -50.06
CA TYR A 319 19.17 37.75 -48.81
C TYR A 319 19.06 39.25 -49.08
N GLN A 320 18.04 39.69 -49.82
CA GLN A 320 17.71 41.11 -49.94
C GLN A 320 16.20 41.33 -49.92
N ASN A 321 15.67 41.65 -48.72
CA ASN A 321 14.71 42.75 -48.46
C ASN A 321 13.92 42.53 -47.16
N ARG A 322 14.39 43.11 -46.05
CA ARG A 322 13.57 44.09 -45.30
C ARG A 322 14.39 44.95 -44.33
N VAL A 323 13.99 46.21 -44.28
CA VAL A 323 14.74 47.39 -43.84
C VAL A 323 14.41 47.74 -42.38
N GLY A 324 15.47 47.94 -41.59
CA GLY A 324 15.70 49.05 -40.66
C GLY A 324 14.68 49.42 -39.56
N SER A 325 15.16 49.40 -38.31
CA SER A 325 15.26 50.66 -37.55
C SER A 325 16.51 50.66 -36.68
N LYS A 326 17.23 51.79 -36.73
CA LYS A 326 18.44 52.12 -35.97
C LYS A 326 18.04 52.66 -34.59
N PHE A 327 18.96 52.47 -33.64
CA PHE A 327 19.02 53.08 -32.31
C PHE A 327 18.76 54.59 -32.27
N GLY A 328 18.07 55.03 -31.21
CA GLY A 328 18.23 56.37 -30.62
C GLY A 328 17.22 57.43 -31.07
N GLY A 329 16.01 57.38 -30.51
CA GLY A 329 15.05 58.49 -30.56
C GLY A 329 14.11 58.40 -29.36
N GLY A 330 14.17 59.40 -28.47
CA GLY A 330 13.34 59.49 -27.26
C GLY A 330 11.87 59.70 -27.60
N GLY A 331 11.18 58.61 -27.94
CA GLY A 331 9.72 58.54 -28.03
C GLY A 331 9.10 58.25 -26.67
N VAL A 332 7.90 58.80 -26.44
CA VAL A 332 7.10 58.50 -25.24
C VAL A 332 6.74 57.02 -25.26
N ALA A 333 7.14 56.29 -24.21
CA ALA A 333 6.97 54.83 -24.12
C ALA A 333 5.52 54.42 -24.43
N GLY A 334 5.38 53.48 -25.38
CA GLY A 334 4.08 52.90 -25.70
C GLY A 334 3.49 52.14 -24.49
N ALA A 335 2.18 51.94 -24.45
CA ALA A 335 1.51 51.25 -23.34
C ALA A 335 2.09 49.85 -23.04
N SER A 336 2.63 49.18 -24.06
CA SER A 336 3.34 47.90 -23.93
C SER A 336 4.66 48.05 -23.17
N GLU A 337 5.52 48.99 -23.57
CA GLU A 337 6.82 49.24 -22.93
C GLU A 337 6.65 49.81 -21.51
N ALA A 338 5.70 50.71 -21.31
CA ALA A 338 5.37 51.23 -19.98
C ALA A 338 4.85 50.13 -19.04
N ASN A 339 4.15 49.11 -19.57
CA ASN A 339 3.70 47.96 -18.78
C ASN A 339 4.86 46.99 -18.46
N VAL A 340 5.81 46.82 -19.39
CA VAL A 340 7.04 46.05 -19.16
C VAL A 340 7.90 46.72 -18.09
N ASP A 341 8.14 48.02 -18.23
CA ASP A 341 8.94 48.81 -17.28
C ASP A 341 8.25 48.91 -15.90
N ARG A 342 6.91 49.00 -15.86
CA ARG A 342 6.12 48.90 -14.63
C ARG A 342 6.27 47.53 -13.96
N ARG A 343 6.22 46.43 -14.72
CA ARG A 343 6.44 45.07 -14.19
C ARG A 343 7.86 44.90 -13.65
N GLU A 344 8.85 45.47 -14.33
CA GLU A 344 10.25 45.38 -13.94
C GLU A 344 10.56 46.23 -12.69
N ARG A 345 9.96 47.43 -12.57
CA ARG A 345 9.98 48.23 -11.34
C ARG A 345 9.31 47.53 -10.16
N LEU A 346 8.13 46.94 -10.37
CA LEU A 346 7.44 46.17 -9.33
C LEU A 346 8.27 44.95 -8.88
N ARG A 347 8.98 44.30 -9.81
CA ARG A 347 9.90 43.21 -9.50
C ARG A 347 11.10 43.67 -8.66
N LYS A 348 11.70 44.83 -8.98
CA LYS A 348 12.80 45.42 -8.18
C LYS A 348 12.34 45.84 -6.78
N LEU A 349 11.19 46.48 -6.66
CA LEU A 349 10.59 46.84 -5.37
C LEU A 349 10.29 45.61 -4.51
N ALA A 350 9.79 44.52 -5.11
CA ALA A 350 9.53 43.28 -4.38
C ALA A 350 10.82 42.62 -3.83
N LEU A 351 11.92 42.67 -4.60
CA LEU A 351 13.25 42.19 -4.17
C LEU A 351 13.84 43.00 -3.00
N GLU A 352 13.52 44.29 -2.89
CA GLU A 352 13.96 45.13 -1.76
C GLU A 352 13.19 44.85 -0.45
N THR A 353 11.93 44.41 -0.55
CA THR A 353 11.08 44.11 0.62
C THR A 353 11.15 42.67 1.15
N ILE A 354 11.61 41.70 0.35
CA ILE A 354 11.55 40.28 0.71
C ILE A 354 12.97 39.72 0.85
N ASP A 355 13.34 39.41 2.09
CA ASP A 355 14.58 38.74 2.44
C ASP A 355 14.51 37.25 2.10
N LEU A 356 15.02 36.90 0.91
CA LEU A 356 15.02 35.53 0.38
C LEU A 356 15.75 34.52 1.27
N ALA A 357 16.70 34.95 2.11
CA ALA A 357 17.40 34.04 3.01
C ALA A 357 16.50 33.51 4.15
N LYS A 358 15.36 34.15 4.39
CA LYS A 358 14.37 33.74 5.40
C LYS A 358 13.26 32.85 4.86
N ASP A 359 13.21 32.62 3.55
CA ASP A 359 12.21 31.72 2.97
C ASP A 359 12.60 30.25 3.27
N PRO A 360 11.80 29.49 4.05
CA PRO A 360 12.15 28.12 4.43
C PRO A 360 12.09 27.12 3.25
N TYR A 361 11.54 27.53 2.10
CA TYR A 361 11.38 26.68 0.93
C TYR A 361 12.41 26.93 -0.16
N ILE A 362 13.33 27.89 0.00
CA ILE A 362 14.41 28.13 -0.98
C ILE A 362 15.58 27.18 -0.71
N LEU A 363 16.11 26.58 -1.77
CA LEU A 363 17.34 25.78 -1.71
C LEU A 363 18.20 26.11 -2.92
N ARG A 364 19.52 26.27 -2.73
CA ARG A 364 20.48 26.29 -3.83
C ARG A 364 20.96 24.87 -4.07
N ASN A 365 20.74 24.35 -5.27
CA ASN A 365 21.24 23.03 -5.63
C ASN A 365 22.77 23.06 -5.84
N HIS A 366 23.38 21.90 -6.00
CA HIS A 366 24.83 21.76 -6.24
C HIS A 366 25.31 22.41 -7.56
N LEU A 367 24.37 22.78 -8.44
CA LEU A 367 24.62 23.49 -9.70
C LEU A 367 24.38 25.01 -9.59
N GLY A 368 24.13 25.53 -8.38
CA GLY A 368 23.92 26.96 -8.13
C GLY A 368 22.55 27.51 -8.54
N SER A 369 21.65 26.67 -9.08
CA SER A 369 20.27 27.05 -9.41
C SER A 369 19.38 27.05 -8.15
N LEU A 370 18.36 27.91 -8.15
CA LEU A 370 17.43 28.02 -7.02
C LEU A 370 16.28 27.04 -7.20
N GLU A 371 15.97 26.29 -6.16
CA GLU A 371 14.88 25.33 -6.14
C GLU A 371 13.86 25.72 -5.07
N CYS A 372 12.58 25.64 -5.41
CA CYS A 372 11.49 25.73 -4.44
C CYS A 372 11.16 24.33 -3.92
N ARG A 373 11.57 23.99 -2.70
CA ARG A 373 11.33 22.68 -2.09
C ARG A 373 9.85 22.33 -1.91
N LEU A 374 8.99 23.35 -1.82
CA LEU A 374 7.54 23.17 -1.72
C LEU A 374 6.89 22.73 -3.03
N CYS A 375 7.37 23.27 -4.16
CA CYS A 375 6.80 23.03 -5.48
C CYS A 375 7.66 22.12 -6.37
N LEU A 376 8.89 21.82 -5.93
CA LEU A 376 9.93 21.11 -6.68
C LEU A 376 10.17 21.75 -8.05
N THR A 377 10.22 23.08 -8.08
CA THR A 377 10.46 23.87 -9.29
C THR A 377 11.84 24.50 -9.24
N LEU A 378 12.55 24.43 -10.37
CA LEU A 378 13.85 25.06 -10.57
C LEU A 378 13.66 26.48 -11.13
N HIS A 379 14.49 27.40 -10.64
CA HIS A 379 14.48 28.82 -10.96
C HIS A 379 15.90 29.27 -11.29
N THR A 380 16.04 29.91 -12.45
CA THR A 380 17.33 30.36 -12.98
C THR A 380 17.87 31.59 -12.26
N ASN A 381 17.01 32.40 -11.63
CA ASN A 381 17.39 33.58 -10.87
C ASN A 381 16.40 33.88 -9.74
N GLU A 382 16.83 34.70 -8.78
CA GLU A 382 16.05 35.08 -7.59
C GLU A 382 14.72 35.75 -7.94
N GLY A 383 14.68 36.52 -9.02
CA GLY A 383 13.43 37.14 -9.47
C GLY A 383 12.43 36.14 -10.06
N SER A 384 12.89 35.06 -10.72
CA SER A 384 12.05 33.97 -11.22
C SER A 384 11.50 33.15 -10.05
N TYR A 385 12.31 32.96 -9.01
CA TYR A 385 11.86 32.36 -7.75
C TYR A 385 10.77 33.19 -7.06
N LEU A 386 10.96 34.52 -6.94
CA LEU A 386 9.97 35.43 -6.36
C LEU A 386 8.64 35.48 -7.14
N ALA A 387 8.72 35.49 -8.47
CA ALA A 387 7.52 35.43 -9.30
C ALA A 387 6.77 34.10 -9.10
N HIS A 388 7.52 33.01 -8.89
CA HIS A 388 6.94 31.71 -8.57
C HIS A 388 6.28 31.67 -7.19
N THR A 389 6.90 32.23 -6.14
CA THR A 389 6.34 32.22 -4.77
C THR A 389 5.06 33.04 -4.67
N GLN A 390 4.95 34.13 -5.45
CA GLN A 390 3.71 34.91 -5.60
C GLN A 390 2.69 34.25 -6.54
N GLY A 391 3.08 33.19 -7.26
CA GLY A 391 2.25 32.48 -8.21
C GLY A 391 1.16 31.63 -7.54
N LYS A 392 -0.01 31.54 -8.19
CA LYS A 392 -1.18 30.80 -7.69
C LYS A 392 -0.86 29.33 -7.39
N LYS A 393 0.02 28.69 -8.18
CA LYS A 393 0.47 27.31 -7.97
C LYS A 393 1.23 27.15 -6.65
N HIS A 394 2.18 28.04 -6.36
CA HIS A 394 2.93 28.03 -5.11
C HIS A 394 2.03 28.29 -3.92
N GLN A 395 1.17 29.31 -3.98
CA GLN A 395 0.19 29.63 -2.93
C GLN A 395 -0.77 28.46 -2.67
N THR A 396 -1.22 27.76 -3.72
CA THR A 396 -2.08 26.59 -3.58
C THR A 396 -1.34 25.41 -2.97
N ASN A 397 -0.08 25.18 -3.35
CA ASN A 397 0.74 24.13 -2.74
C ASN A 397 1.09 24.45 -1.28
N LEU A 398 1.27 25.72 -0.94
CA LEU A 398 1.45 26.19 0.43
C LEU A 398 0.19 25.92 1.25
N ALA A 399 -0.98 26.25 0.72
CA ALA A 399 -2.26 25.95 1.36
C ALA A 399 -2.51 24.44 1.49
N ARG A 400 -2.18 23.64 0.47
CA ARG A 400 -2.27 22.17 0.52
C ARG A 400 -1.29 21.56 1.50
N ARG A 401 -0.08 22.11 1.59
CA ARG A 401 0.93 21.67 2.55
C ARG A 401 0.51 22.05 3.96
N ALA A 402 -0.01 23.27 4.18
CA ALA A 402 -0.59 23.67 5.46
C ALA A 402 -1.80 22.81 5.83
N ALA A 403 -2.68 22.46 4.89
CA ALA A 403 -3.81 21.57 5.13
C ALA A 403 -3.38 20.13 5.41
N ARG A 404 -2.34 19.64 4.72
CA ARG A 404 -1.77 18.32 4.96
C ARG A 404 -0.99 18.26 6.27
N ASP A 405 -0.21 19.27 6.59
CA ASP A 405 0.49 19.39 7.86
C ASP A 405 -0.54 19.56 8.98
N ALA A 406 -1.65 20.28 8.78
CA ALA A 406 -2.78 20.32 9.72
C ALA A 406 -3.46 18.95 9.86
N LYS A 407 -3.61 18.19 8.77
CA LYS A 407 -4.18 16.84 8.78
C LYS A 407 -3.24 15.80 9.42
N ASP A 408 -1.94 15.90 9.17
CA ASP A 408 -0.89 15.06 9.76
C ASP A 408 -0.70 15.45 11.25
N THR A 409 -0.88 16.72 11.61
CA THR A 409 -0.97 17.20 13.00
C THR A 409 -2.30 16.83 13.67
N GLN A 410 -3.37 16.59 12.90
CA GLN A 410 -4.61 15.97 13.40
C GLN A 410 -4.46 14.45 13.58
N LEU A 411 -3.61 13.78 12.79
CA LEU A 411 -3.28 12.34 12.90
C LEU A 411 -2.22 12.06 13.99
N ILE A 412 -1.40 13.04 14.33
CA ILE A 412 -0.45 13.02 15.45
C ILE A 412 -1.00 13.98 16.48
N THR A 413 -1.85 13.54 17.40
CA THR A 413 -2.44 14.38 18.46
C THR A 413 -1.38 15.25 19.16
N ALA A 414 -1.28 16.50 18.70
CA ALA A 414 -0.84 17.68 19.41
C ALA A 414 -1.59 18.86 18.78
N PRO A 415 -2.20 19.76 19.56
CA PRO A 415 -2.97 20.85 19.00
C PRO A 415 -2.05 21.74 18.14
N ALA A 416 -2.61 22.27 17.05
CA ALA A 416 -1.99 23.30 16.22
C ALA A 416 -1.27 24.34 17.09
N PRO A 417 -0.11 24.88 16.68
CA PRO A 417 0.43 26.05 17.34
C PRO A 417 -0.66 27.11 17.29
N ALA A 418 -1.27 27.37 18.44
CA ALA A 418 -2.24 28.44 18.57
C ALA A 418 -1.54 29.68 17.99
N ALA A 419 -2.22 30.38 17.08
CA ALA A 419 -1.90 31.78 16.80
C ALA A 419 -1.52 32.40 18.13
N SER A 420 -0.32 32.98 18.26
CA SER A 420 0.21 33.41 19.55
C SER A 420 -0.75 34.46 20.12
N VAL A 421 -1.75 33.99 20.86
CA VAL A 421 -2.71 34.84 21.54
C VAL A 421 -1.84 35.55 22.56
N PRO A 422 -1.72 36.89 22.48
CA PRO A 422 -0.90 37.63 23.42
C PRO A 422 -1.32 37.19 24.83
N ARG A 423 -0.37 36.65 25.60
CA ARG A 423 -0.64 36.16 26.96
C ARG A 423 -1.16 37.36 27.75
N LYS A 424 -2.46 37.41 27.97
CA LYS A 424 -3.07 38.43 28.83
C LYS A 424 -2.52 38.20 30.23
N MET A 425 -1.66 39.10 30.69
CA MET A 425 -1.16 39.09 32.07
C MET A 425 -2.23 39.71 32.96
N PHE A 426 -2.83 38.90 33.82
CA PHE A 426 -3.75 39.34 34.87
C PHE A 426 -3.31 38.77 36.22
N ILE A 427 -3.64 39.49 37.29
CA ILE A 427 -3.33 39.11 38.66
C ILE A 427 -4.29 37.98 39.06
N LYS A 428 -3.75 36.83 39.48
CA LYS A 428 -4.55 35.68 39.87
C LYS A 428 -4.98 35.77 41.33
N ILE A 429 -6.25 35.53 41.62
CA ILE A 429 -6.84 35.69 42.96
C ILE A 429 -6.83 34.41 43.82
N GLY A 430 -6.26 33.31 43.30
CA GLY A 430 -6.14 32.03 43.99
C GLY A 430 -6.96 30.89 43.35
N ARG A 431 -7.11 29.78 44.07
CA ARG A 431 -7.82 28.59 43.59
C ARG A 431 -9.32 28.68 43.88
N PRO A 432 -10.20 28.31 42.93
CA PRO A 432 -11.64 28.29 43.13
C PRO A 432 -12.07 27.10 44.00
N GLY A 433 -13.20 27.24 44.68
CA GLY A 433 -13.84 26.13 45.41
C GLY A 433 -14.48 25.15 44.43
N TYR A 434 -14.42 23.84 44.71
CA TYR A 434 -15.01 22.81 43.86
C TYR A 434 -15.61 21.66 44.66
N ARG A 435 -16.59 20.97 44.05
CA ARG A 435 -17.20 19.74 44.52
C ARG A 435 -17.17 18.70 43.41
N VAL A 436 -16.77 17.48 43.74
CA VAL A 436 -16.70 16.36 42.80
C VAL A 436 -17.59 15.24 43.31
N THR A 437 -18.49 14.76 42.46
CA THR A 437 -19.44 13.68 42.78
C THR A 437 -19.25 12.57 41.75
N LYS A 438 -19.11 11.32 42.20
CA LYS A 438 -19.08 10.16 41.30
C LYS A 438 -20.51 9.85 40.86
N VAL A 439 -20.73 9.62 39.58
CA VAL A 439 -22.04 9.34 38.98
C VAL A 439 -21.99 7.95 38.34
N ARG A 440 -23.07 7.19 38.49
CA ARG A 440 -23.22 5.85 37.89
C ARG A 440 -24.62 5.72 37.33
N ASP A 441 -24.74 5.24 36.09
CA ASP A 441 -26.04 4.95 35.48
C ASP A 441 -26.39 3.46 35.67
N PRO A 442 -27.48 3.13 36.39
CA PRO A 442 -27.89 1.76 36.64
C PRO A 442 -28.70 1.11 35.49
N LEU A 443 -29.27 1.87 34.55
CA LEU A 443 -30.29 1.35 33.61
C LEU A 443 -29.73 0.49 32.47
N MET A 444 -28.44 0.63 32.14
CA MET A 444 -27.76 -0.20 31.14
C MET A 444 -27.40 -1.61 31.64
N ALA A 445 -27.46 -1.87 32.95
CA ALA A 445 -27.20 -3.21 33.50
C ALA A 445 -28.34 -4.21 33.21
N SER A 446 -29.56 -3.75 32.92
CA SER A 446 -30.73 -4.61 32.65
C SER A 446 -30.93 -5.00 31.19
N ALA A 447 -30.22 -4.38 30.24
CA ALA A 447 -30.30 -4.69 28.81
C ALA A 447 -29.04 -5.43 28.38
N GLY A 448 -28.94 -6.70 28.81
CA GLY A 448 -27.96 -7.73 28.41
C GLY A 448 -26.69 -7.26 27.68
N GLY A 449 -25.59 -7.08 28.42
CA GLY A 449 -24.23 -7.16 27.87
C GLY A 449 -23.26 -6.01 28.18
N GLY A 450 -23.69 -4.91 28.79
CA GLY A 450 -22.81 -3.79 29.13
C GLY A 450 -22.77 -3.50 30.63
N GLY A 451 -21.57 -3.45 31.23
CA GLY A 451 -21.41 -2.99 32.62
C GLY A 451 -21.99 -1.58 32.85
N ALA A 452 -22.39 -1.28 34.09
CA ALA A 452 -22.93 0.03 34.45
C ALA A 452 -21.94 1.16 34.07
N LYS A 453 -22.41 2.19 33.35
CA LYS A 453 -21.56 3.33 32.98
C LYS A 453 -21.21 4.14 34.21
N GLU A 454 -19.94 4.49 34.33
CA GLU A 454 -19.38 5.28 35.43
C GLU A 454 -18.90 6.63 34.92
N GLY A 455 -18.99 7.66 35.76
CA GLY A 455 -18.56 9.00 35.42
C GLY A 455 -18.41 9.90 36.64
N MET A 456 -18.19 11.19 36.37
CA MET A 456 -17.98 12.19 37.41
C MET A 456 -18.71 13.49 37.05
N MET A 457 -19.33 14.09 38.06
CA MET A 457 -19.90 15.43 38.01
C MET A 457 -19.03 16.37 38.83
N VAL A 458 -18.61 17.48 38.25
CA VAL A 458 -17.77 18.50 38.89
C VAL A 458 -18.52 19.82 38.90
N GLN A 459 -18.54 20.47 40.06
CA GLN A 459 -19.13 21.79 40.27
C GLN A 459 -18.04 22.72 40.80
N VAL A 460 -17.79 23.83 40.11
CA VAL A 460 -16.77 24.82 40.46
C VAL A 460 -17.45 26.15 40.77
N HIS A 461 -17.18 26.69 41.96
CA HIS A 461 -17.76 27.94 42.43
C HIS A 461 -16.80 29.12 42.20
N LEU A 462 -17.23 30.13 41.43
CA LEU A 462 -16.39 31.20 40.88
C LEU A 462 -16.99 32.60 41.14
N PRO A 463 -17.17 33.02 42.42
CA PRO A 463 -17.90 34.24 42.77
C PRO A 463 -17.29 35.54 42.21
N GLN A 464 -15.97 35.59 42.01
CA GLN A 464 -15.24 36.78 41.52
C GLN A 464 -14.78 36.64 40.05
N ILE A 465 -15.50 35.88 39.23
CA ILE A 465 -15.20 35.79 37.80
C ILE A 465 -15.38 37.15 37.10
N LYS A 466 -14.51 37.45 36.14
CA LYS A 466 -14.59 38.68 35.37
C LYS A 466 -15.86 38.74 34.52
N GLU A 467 -16.43 39.93 34.34
CA GLU A 467 -17.56 40.17 33.43
C GLU A 467 -17.22 39.72 31.99
N ASP A 468 -18.19 39.11 31.31
CA ASP A 468 -18.07 38.49 29.98
C ASP A 468 -17.13 37.26 29.86
N VAL A 469 -16.60 36.73 30.97
CA VAL A 469 -15.77 35.52 30.94
C VAL A 469 -16.58 34.28 31.31
N ILE A 470 -16.58 33.29 30.43
CA ILE A 470 -17.19 31.97 30.66
C ILE A 470 -16.09 30.95 30.98
N PRO A 471 -16.22 30.15 32.05
CA PRO A 471 -15.28 29.09 32.38
C PRO A 471 -15.15 28.06 31.26
N ARG A 472 -13.95 27.51 31.07
CA ARG A 472 -13.69 26.46 30.08
C ARG A 472 -13.07 25.23 30.71
N ARG A 473 -13.42 24.06 30.18
CA ARG A 473 -12.80 22.77 30.54
C ARG A 473 -12.07 22.14 29.35
N ARG A 474 -11.01 21.38 29.62
CA ARG A 474 -10.28 20.58 28.62
C ARG A 474 -9.70 19.32 29.25
N PHE A 475 -9.81 18.20 28.56
CA PHE A 475 -9.04 16.99 28.87
C PHE A 475 -7.64 17.08 28.24
N MET A 476 -6.63 16.73 29.01
CA MET A 476 -5.22 16.87 28.65
C MET A 476 -4.49 15.55 28.94
N SER A 477 -3.60 15.15 28.03
CA SER A 477 -2.77 13.96 28.20
C SER A 477 -1.74 14.13 29.32
N ALA A 478 -1.36 13.02 29.97
CA ALA A 478 -0.29 13.03 30.98
C ALA A 478 1.08 13.48 30.44
N TRP A 479 1.29 13.45 29.12
CA TRP A 479 2.52 13.90 28.45
C TRP A 479 2.56 15.40 28.15
N GLU A 480 1.41 16.08 28.13
CA GLU A 480 1.35 17.53 27.88
C GLU A 480 1.73 18.36 29.12
N GLN A 481 1.52 17.81 30.31
CA GLN A 481 1.82 18.49 31.57
C GLN A 481 3.30 18.37 31.95
N LYS A 482 3.82 19.40 32.65
CA LYS A 482 5.23 19.51 33.06
C LYS A 482 5.46 19.52 34.58
N LYS A 483 4.41 19.23 35.37
CA LYS A 483 4.46 19.30 36.83
C LYS A 483 4.85 17.97 37.48
N GLU A 484 4.26 16.88 36.99
CA GLU A 484 4.46 15.52 37.48
C GLU A 484 5.14 14.66 36.42
N GLN A 485 5.66 13.49 36.80
CA GLN A 485 6.16 12.54 35.79
C GLN A 485 4.99 11.96 34.97
N PRO A 486 5.08 11.90 33.64
CA PRO A 486 3.99 11.38 32.80
C PRO A 486 3.68 9.92 33.12
N ASN A 487 2.41 9.62 33.39
CA ASN A 487 1.93 8.25 33.61
C ASN A 487 0.74 7.96 32.67
N ARG A 488 0.85 6.90 31.87
CA ARG A 488 -0.14 6.50 30.85
C ARG A 488 -1.48 6.06 31.44
N ALA A 489 -1.53 5.67 32.71
CA ALA A 489 -2.77 5.25 33.38
C ALA A 489 -3.74 6.41 33.67
N TYR A 490 -3.26 7.66 33.57
CA TYR A 490 -4.02 8.85 33.95
C TYR A 490 -4.08 9.88 32.84
N GLN A 491 -5.15 10.67 32.86
CA GLN A 491 -5.30 11.91 32.09
C GLN A 491 -5.75 13.02 33.05
N TYR A 492 -5.67 14.28 32.61
CA TYR A 492 -5.94 15.44 33.46
C TYR A 492 -7.10 16.26 32.90
N LEU A 493 -8.12 16.49 33.73
CA LEU A 493 -9.23 17.41 33.44
C LEU A 493 -8.88 18.80 33.98
N ILE A 494 -8.66 19.76 33.10
CA ILE A 494 -8.35 21.15 33.46
C ILE A 494 -9.62 22.00 33.40
N VAL A 495 -9.80 22.87 34.39
CA VAL A 495 -10.79 23.96 34.39
C VAL A 495 -10.05 25.30 34.52
N ALA A 496 -10.35 26.25 33.63
CA ALA A 496 -9.76 27.57 33.62
C ALA A 496 -10.84 28.66 33.53
N ALA A 497 -10.71 29.68 34.39
CA ALA A 497 -11.55 30.87 34.40
C ALA A 497 -10.73 32.07 34.92
N GLU A 498 -10.74 33.20 34.22
CA GLU A 498 -10.07 34.42 34.70
C GLU A 498 -10.93 35.09 35.80
N PRO A 499 -10.36 35.54 36.94
CA PRO A 499 -8.94 35.64 37.30
C PRO A 499 -8.42 34.48 38.18
N TYR A 500 -9.14 33.36 38.29
CA TYR A 500 -8.74 32.23 39.12
C TYR A 500 -7.53 31.46 38.54
N GLU A 501 -6.81 30.74 39.42
CA GLU A 501 -5.84 29.74 38.99
C GLU A 501 -6.54 28.57 38.30
N SER A 502 -5.96 28.08 37.20
CA SER A 502 -6.44 26.86 36.55
C SER A 502 -6.26 25.66 37.48
N ILE A 503 -7.33 24.91 37.71
CA ILE A 503 -7.33 23.68 38.50
C ILE A 503 -7.30 22.47 37.57
N ALA A 504 -6.70 21.37 38.02
CA ALA A 504 -6.64 20.11 37.28
C ALA A 504 -7.01 18.93 38.18
N PHE A 505 -7.82 18.02 37.66
CA PHE A 505 -8.20 16.77 38.31
C PHE A 505 -7.52 15.59 37.61
N ARG A 506 -6.83 14.74 38.36
CA ARG A 506 -6.28 13.48 37.85
C ARG A 506 -7.41 12.45 37.73
N ILE A 507 -7.66 11.97 36.52
CA ILE A 507 -8.70 10.97 36.23
C ILE A 507 -8.10 9.78 35.45
N PRO A 508 -8.72 8.59 35.48
CA PRO A 508 -8.25 7.44 34.70
C PRO A 508 -8.23 7.74 33.19
N ALA A 509 -7.23 7.22 32.47
CA ALA A 509 -7.09 7.36 31.02
C ALA A 509 -8.02 6.43 30.22
N ARG A 510 -9.33 6.46 30.54
CA ARG A 510 -10.39 5.77 29.80
C ARG A 510 -11.00 6.71 28.76
N GLU A 511 -11.52 6.15 27.67
CA GLU A 511 -12.25 6.90 26.65
C GLU A 511 -13.50 7.54 27.28
N ILE A 512 -13.77 8.79 26.94
CA ILE A 512 -14.88 9.58 27.48
C ILE A 512 -15.94 9.71 26.38
N GLU A 513 -17.22 9.64 26.74
CA GLU A 513 -18.32 9.83 25.78
C GLU A 513 -18.18 11.18 25.09
N ASP A 514 -18.39 11.18 23.76
CA ASP A 514 -18.32 12.41 23.00
C ASP A 514 -19.51 13.32 23.34
N LEU A 515 -19.24 14.62 23.47
CA LEU A 515 -20.25 15.66 23.66
C LEU A 515 -21.23 15.73 22.48
N GLU A 516 -20.75 15.47 21.26
CA GLU A 516 -21.57 15.55 20.05
C GLU A 516 -22.43 14.29 19.84
N GLU A 517 -21.96 13.12 20.29
CA GLU A 517 -22.66 11.84 20.13
C GLU A 517 -23.72 11.63 21.23
N ASN A 518 -23.41 11.94 22.49
CA ASN A 518 -24.26 11.63 23.65
C ASN A 518 -24.34 12.81 24.65
N PRO A 519 -25.16 13.84 24.36
CA PRO A 519 -25.23 15.07 25.18
C PRO A 519 -25.75 14.84 26.61
N ASP A 520 -26.52 13.77 26.86
CA ASP A 520 -27.01 13.43 28.20
C ASP A 520 -25.90 12.93 29.13
N TRP A 521 -24.85 12.31 28.56
CA TRP A 521 -23.75 11.69 29.32
C TRP A 521 -22.52 12.57 29.41
N ASN A 522 -22.38 13.57 28.55
CA ASN A 522 -21.32 14.57 28.64
C ASN A 522 -21.89 15.97 28.38
N TRP A 523 -21.98 16.79 29.43
CA TRP A 523 -22.55 18.14 29.35
C TRP A 523 -21.82 19.13 30.27
N SER A 524 -21.94 20.41 29.97
CA SER A 524 -21.45 21.51 30.81
C SER A 524 -22.43 22.68 30.82
N HIS A 525 -22.63 23.27 31.99
CA HIS A 525 -23.53 24.38 32.22
C HIS A 525 -22.85 25.46 33.07
N TRP A 526 -22.94 26.70 32.62
CA TRP A 526 -22.51 27.88 33.37
C TRP A 526 -23.74 28.65 33.85
N ASP A 527 -23.89 28.72 35.16
CA ASP A 527 -24.90 29.55 35.80
C ASP A 527 -24.29 30.93 36.13
N ALA A 528 -24.73 31.95 35.38
CA ALA A 528 -24.24 33.31 35.52
C ALA A 528 -24.74 34.02 36.79
N ASP A 529 -25.81 33.52 37.41
CA ASP A 529 -26.42 34.10 38.60
C ASP A 529 -25.74 33.57 39.87
N THR A 530 -25.58 32.25 39.97
CA THR A 530 -24.89 31.59 41.10
C THR A 530 -23.37 31.57 40.96
N LYS A 531 -22.85 31.99 39.79
CA LYS A 531 -21.44 31.90 39.41
C LYS A 531 -20.87 30.49 39.58
N GLN A 532 -21.68 29.49 39.24
CA GLN A 532 -21.32 28.08 39.37
C GLN A 532 -21.17 27.42 38.00
N TYR A 533 -20.02 26.80 37.77
CA TYR A 533 -19.77 26.00 36.58
C TYR A 533 -19.93 24.53 36.91
N SER A 534 -20.97 23.90 36.36
CA SER A 534 -21.31 22.50 36.61
C SER A 534 -21.14 21.69 35.33
N PHE A 535 -20.51 20.53 35.40
CA PHE A 535 -20.38 19.66 34.24
C PHE A 535 -20.28 18.20 34.63
N GLN A 536 -20.72 17.33 33.74
CA GLN A 536 -20.69 15.88 33.89
C GLN A 536 -20.00 15.26 32.67
N PHE A 537 -19.36 14.11 32.89
CA PHE A 537 -18.90 13.23 31.82
C PHE A 537 -18.96 11.78 32.30
N MET A 538 -19.29 10.87 31.38
CA MET A 538 -19.26 9.42 31.57
C MET A 538 -18.14 8.80 30.73
N PHE A 539 -17.57 7.70 31.19
CA PHE A 539 -16.62 6.92 30.38
C PHE A 539 -17.37 6.07 29.35
N LYS A 540 -16.80 5.94 28.14
CA LYS A 540 -17.29 4.96 27.17
C LYS A 540 -17.12 3.56 27.74
N THR A 541 -18.06 2.70 27.43
CA THR A 541 -17.96 1.26 27.70
C THR A 541 -17.07 0.70 26.60
N SER A 542 -15.74 0.76 26.75
CA SER A 542 -14.84 0.35 25.66
C SER A 542 -14.90 -1.16 25.46
N SER A 543 -15.06 -1.58 24.21
CA SER A 543 -14.82 -2.93 23.72
C SER A 543 -13.35 -3.16 23.34
N LEU A 544 -12.46 -2.22 23.66
CA LEU A 544 -11.02 -2.36 23.49
C LEU A 544 -10.39 -1.77 24.75
N ALA A 545 -10.13 -2.65 25.71
CA ALA A 545 -9.35 -2.32 26.87
C ALA A 545 -7.84 -2.37 26.50
N PRO A 546 -6.96 -1.75 27.29
CA PRO A 546 -5.52 -1.90 27.11
C PRO A 546 -5.15 -3.39 27.12
N MET A 547 -4.56 -3.87 26.01
CA MET A 547 -4.04 -5.23 25.88
C MET A 547 -3.24 -5.60 27.14
N THR A 548 -3.57 -6.74 27.73
CA THR A 548 -2.90 -7.21 28.95
C THR A 548 -1.43 -7.50 28.68
N SER A 549 -0.58 -7.46 29.71
CA SER A 549 0.84 -7.83 29.58
C SER A 549 1.07 -9.33 29.32
N LYS A 550 0.00 -10.15 29.32
CA LYS A 550 0.07 -11.60 29.10
C LYS A 550 0.14 -11.94 27.62
N ARG A 551 1.01 -12.90 27.29
CA ARG A 551 1.13 -13.53 25.98
C ARG A 551 0.80 -15.01 26.08
N VAL A 552 -0.13 -15.43 25.25
CA VAL A 552 -0.63 -16.80 25.17
C VAL A 552 -0.28 -17.36 23.80
N TYR A 553 0.53 -18.41 23.79
CA TYR A 553 0.97 -19.12 22.59
C TYR A 553 0.09 -20.33 22.39
N LEU A 554 -0.58 -20.43 21.25
CA LEU A 554 -1.38 -21.59 20.87
C LEU A 554 -0.62 -22.40 19.83
N LEU A 555 -0.09 -23.56 20.23
CA LEU A 555 0.65 -24.49 19.39
C LEU A 555 -0.22 -25.69 19.03
N ARG A 556 -0.51 -25.88 17.75
CA ARG A 556 -1.25 -27.06 17.28
C ARG A 556 -0.33 -28.28 17.24
N HIS A 557 -0.86 -29.46 17.55
CA HIS A 557 -0.12 -30.72 17.41
C HIS A 557 0.46 -30.95 16.01
N GLY A 558 1.52 -31.76 15.93
CA GLY A 558 2.08 -32.24 14.66
C GLY A 558 1.17 -33.22 13.93
N GLN A 559 1.51 -33.58 12.70
CA GLN A 559 0.70 -34.53 11.92
C GLN A 559 0.48 -35.86 12.67
N ALA A 560 -0.78 -36.24 12.88
CA ALA A 560 -1.16 -37.52 13.48
C ALA A 560 -1.71 -38.49 12.42
N GLU A 561 -1.79 -39.78 12.73
CA GLU A 561 -2.19 -40.83 11.78
C GLU A 561 -3.56 -40.55 11.13
N HIS A 562 -4.54 -40.08 11.92
CA HIS A 562 -5.85 -39.68 11.39
C HIS A 562 -5.77 -38.52 10.38
N ASN A 563 -4.74 -37.67 10.43
CA ASN A 563 -4.58 -36.54 9.50
C ASN A 563 -4.02 -36.93 8.14
N VAL A 564 -3.49 -38.15 7.97
CA VAL A 564 -2.88 -38.57 6.70
C VAL A 564 -3.92 -39.14 5.74
N ALA A 565 -4.89 -39.89 6.27
CA ALA A 565 -5.91 -40.57 5.48
C ALA A 565 -7.34 -40.09 5.79
N ASP A 566 -7.48 -39.01 6.57
CA ASP A 566 -8.77 -38.56 7.15
C ASP A 566 -9.54 -39.71 7.83
N ASP A 567 -8.79 -40.62 8.48
CA ASP A 567 -9.34 -41.77 9.17
C ASP A 567 -9.71 -41.41 10.62
N TYR A 568 -10.95 -40.96 10.78
CA TYR A 568 -11.52 -40.56 12.06
C TYR A 568 -11.79 -41.75 13.01
N SER A 569 -11.62 -43.01 12.56
CA SER A 569 -11.88 -44.21 13.37
C SER A 569 -10.75 -44.57 14.33
N ILE A 570 -9.55 -43.99 14.13
CA ILE A 570 -8.36 -44.25 14.95
C ILE A 570 -8.51 -43.58 16.33
N LEU A 571 -8.78 -44.36 17.38
CA LEU A 571 -8.88 -43.86 18.75
C LEU A 571 -7.58 -43.15 19.19
N ASP A 572 -7.70 -41.90 19.66
CA ASP A 572 -6.60 -41.08 20.20
C ASP A 572 -5.29 -41.19 19.39
N ALA A 573 -5.38 -40.92 18.08
CA ALA A 573 -4.29 -41.17 17.13
C ALA A 573 -2.93 -40.60 17.55
N ILE A 574 -1.85 -41.36 17.30
CA ILE A 574 -0.46 -40.96 17.58
C ILE A 574 0.12 -40.09 16.46
N LEU A 575 1.27 -39.44 16.72
CA LEU A 575 2.01 -38.71 15.70
C LEU A 575 2.64 -39.66 14.67
N THR A 576 2.57 -39.29 13.39
CA THR A 576 3.29 -39.98 12.32
C THR A 576 4.80 -39.70 12.40
N PRO A 577 5.66 -40.47 11.72
CA PRO A 577 7.08 -40.14 11.62
C PRO A 577 7.32 -38.71 11.09
N ALA A 578 6.52 -38.27 10.11
CA ALA A 578 6.57 -36.91 9.59
C ALA A 578 6.10 -35.88 10.64
N GLY A 579 5.04 -36.17 11.40
CA GLY A 579 4.58 -35.30 12.49
C GLY A 579 5.61 -35.15 13.62
N ARG A 580 6.32 -36.24 13.95
CA ARG A 580 7.44 -36.20 14.90
C ARG A 580 8.58 -35.34 14.37
N GLN A 581 8.94 -35.48 13.09
CA GLN A 581 9.97 -34.65 12.47
C GLN A 581 9.58 -33.16 12.45
N GLN A 582 8.33 -32.83 12.13
CA GLN A 582 7.81 -31.45 12.19
C GLN A 582 7.99 -30.82 13.57
N CYS A 583 7.79 -31.59 14.64
CA CYS A 583 8.00 -31.12 16.01
C CYS A 583 9.49 -30.87 16.29
N ILE A 584 10.38 -31.77 15.88
CA ILE A 584 11.83 -31.61 16.03
C ILE A 584 12.34 -30.39 15.26
N ASP A 585 11.90 -30.22 14.02
CA ASP A 585 12.25 -29.08 13.18
C ASP A 585 11.79 -27.78 13.85
N PHE A 586 10.61 -27.77 14.49
CA PHE A 586 10.09 -26.59 15.19
C PHE A 586 10.97 -26.21 16.38
N ALA A 587 11.43 -27.20 17.14
CA ALA A 587 12.37 -26.96 18.23
C ALA A 587 13.70 -26.38 17.73
N GLN A 588 14.21 -26.89 16.59
CA GLN A 588 15.47 -26.44 15.99
C GLN A 588 15.38 -25.03 15.39
N ALA A 589 14.26 -24.70 14.75
CA ALA A 589 14.02 -23.38 14.17
C ALA A 589 13.78 -22.30 15.25
N ASN A 590 13.38 -22.71 16.46
CA ASN A 590 12.97 -21.80 17.53
C ASN A 590 13.74 -22.04 18.85
N PRO A 591 15.08 -21.93 18.86
CA PRO A 591 15.88 -22.21 20.05
C PRO A 591 15.61 -21.20 21.18
N ASP A 592 15.43 -19.92 20.85
CA ASP A 592 15.18 -18.87 21.85
C ASP A 592 13.79 -19.02 22.50
N PHE A 593 12.81 -19.48 21.71
CA PHE A 593 11.44 -19.67 22.20
C PHE A 593 11.35 -20.73 23.30
N GLN A 594 12.28 -21.69 23.35
CA GLN A 594 12.32 -22.70 24.42
C GLN A 594 12.46 -22.08 25.84
N ASN A 595 13.02 -20.88 25.93
CA ASN A 595 13.20 -20.16 27.19
C ASN A 595 12.03 -19.24 27.55
N VAL A 596 11.08 -19.03 26.63
CA VAL A 596 10.00 -18.04 26.78
C VAL A 596 8.85 -18.56 27.68
N PRO A 597 8.24 -19.74 27.43
CA PRO A 597 7.13 -20.20 28.25
C PRO A 597 7.52 -20.34 29.73
N GLN A 598 6.67 -19.80 30.59
CA GLN A 598 6.76 -19.96 32.05
C GLN A 598 5.94 -21.17 32.52
N VAL A 599 4.96 -21.59 31.72
CA VAL A 599 4.11 -22.77 31.93
C VAL A 599 3.65 -23.34 30.59
N ILE A 600 3.53 -24.66 30.50
CA ILE A 600 2.94 -25.38 29.37
C ILE A 600 1.63 -26.02 29.82
N LEU A 601 0.53 -25.72 29.14
CA LEU A 601 -0.76 -26.34 29.31
C LEU A 601 -1.00 -27.24 28.09
N THR A 602 -1.07 -28.55 28.28
CA THR A 602 -1.16 -29.49 27.16
C THR A 602 -2.43 -30.32 27.25
N SER A 603 -3.10 -30.51 26.12
CA SER A 603 -4.18 -31.51 26.01
C SER A 603 -3.61 -32.90 26.31
N ALA A 604 -4.41 -33.75 26.96
CA ALA A 604 -4.00 -35.09 27.38
C ALA A 604 -4.10 -36.17 26.26
N PHE A 605 -4.14 -35.75 25.00
CA PHE A 605 -4.15 -36.65 23.85
C PHE A 605 -2.74 -37.10 23.52
N ARG A 606 -2.58 -38.32 23.00
CA ARG A 606 -1.25 -38.87 22.69
C ARG A 606 -0.47 -37.96 21.74
N ARG A 607 -1.12 -37.46 20.69
CA ARG A 607 -0.49 -36.52 19.73
C ARG A 607 -0.05 -35.18 20.35
N THR A 608 -0.79 -34.61 21.30
CA THR A 608 -0.43 -33.35 21.95
C THR A 608 0.65 -33.55 23.01
N LEU A 609 0.63 -34.69 23.71
CA LEU A 609 1.70 -35.10 24.62
C LEU A 609 3.02 -35.32 23.87
N SER A 610 3.02 -36.09 22.78
CA SER A 610 4.21 -36.29 21.94
C SER A 610 4.70 -34.96 21.33
N THR A 611 3.78 -34.08 20.89
CA THR A 611 4.15 -32.74 20.40
C THR A 611 4.84 -31.92 21.49
N THR A 612 4.33 -31.97 22.73
CA THR A 612 4.92 -31.25 23.87
C THR A 612 6.35 -31.71 24.14
N LEU A 613 6.60 -33.02 24.09
CA LEU A 613 7.93 -33.60 24.30
C LEU A 613 8.92 -33.26 23.18
N LEU A 614 8.47 -33.29 21.92
CA LEU A 614 9.35 -33.16 20.75
C LEU A 614 9.54 -31.71 20.29
N ALA A 615 8.51 -30.87 20.37
CA ALA A 615 8.56 -29.47 19.94
C ALA A 615 9.12 -28.53 21.02
N MET A 616 9.03 -28.93 22.30
CA MET A 616 9.45 -28.11 23.43
C MET A 616 10.44 -28.83 24.37
N PRO A 617 11.51 -29.49 23.87
CA PRO A 617 12.36 -30.37 24.69
C PRO A 617 13.05 -29.63 25.84
N GLN A 618 13.64 -28.47 25.56
CA GLN A 618 14.35 -27.67 26.57
C GLN A 618 13.37 -27.00 27.56
N ALA A 619 12.23 -26.51 27.06
CA ALA A 619 11.21 -25.94 27.94
C ALA A 619 10.60 -27.02 28.85
N PHE A 620 10.39 -28.23 28.34
CA PHE A 620 9.89 -29.37 29.08
C PHE A 620 10.84 -29.74 30.22
N GLU A 621 12.13 -29.95 29.94
CA GLU A 621 13.14 -30.25 30.98
C GLU A 621 13.23 -29.17 32.07
N ARG A 622 13.06 -27.90 31.68
CA ARG A 622 13.08 -26.75 32.61
C ARG A 622 11.83 -26.65 33.48
N LEU A 623 10.65 -26.95 32.92
CA LEU A 623 9.35 -26.69 33.56
C LEU A 623 8.76 -27.91 34.26
N MET A 624 9.05 -29.12 33.77
CA MET A 624 8.50 -30.37 34.28
C MET A 624 8.82 -30.61 35.76
N PRO A 625 10.09 -30.48 36.22
CA PRO A 625 10.44 -30.68 37.63
C PRO A 625 9.81 -29.65 38.57
N ARG A 626 9.31 -28.53 38.02
CA ARG A 626 8.66 -27.44 38.77
C ARG A 626 7.14 -27.58 38.80
N GLY A 627 6.57 -28.65 38.24
CA GLY A 627 5.13 -28.83 38.09
C GLY A 627 4.49 -27.78 37.18
N LYS A 628 5.24 -27.24 36.20
CA LYS A 628 4.79 -26.20 35.27
C LYS A 628 4.44 -26.74 33.87
N VAL A 629 4.28 -28.05 33.74
CA VAL A 629 3.65 -28.69 32.59
C VAL A 629 2.39 -29.37 33.10
N ILE A 630 1.23 -28.85 32.71
CA ILE A 630 -0.07 -29.19 33.29
C ILE A 630 -0.94 -29.81 32.21
N LEU A 631 -1.53 -30.97 32.51
CA LEU A 631 -2.53 -31.60 31.67
C LEU A 631 -3.85 -30.86 31.81
N LEU A 632 -4.42 -30.42 30.68
CA LEU A 632 -5.67 -29.68 30.65
C LEU A 632 -6.67 -30.44 29.75
N PRO A 633 -7.49 -31.35 30.30
CA PRO A 633 -8.44 -32.15 29.51
C PRO A 633 -9.48 -31.27 28.78
N GLN A 634 -9.70 -30.05 29.25
CA GLN A 634 -10.59 -29.07 28.62
C GLN A 634 -10.10 -28.60 27.23
N LEU A 635 -8.83 -28.86 26.89
CA LEU A 635 -8.27 -28.64 25.55
C LEU A 635 -8.53 -29.81 24.58
N GLN A 636 -9.44 -30.73 24.91
CA GLN A 636 -9.89 -31.77 23.98
C GLN A 636 -10.52 -31.18 22.70
N GLU A 637 -10.38 -31.90 21.59
CA GLU A 637 -10.97 -31.56 20.30
C GLU A 637 -12.52 -31.56 20.34
N THR A 638 -13.12 -31.04 19.28
CA THR A 638 -14.51 -30.57 19.25
C THR A 638 -15.53 -31.61 18.80
N HIS A 639 -15.10 -32.70 18.16
CA HIS A 639 -15.99 -33.74 17.66
C HIS A 639 -16.00 -34.98 18.56
N ALA A 640 -17.01 -35.83 18.40
CA ALA A 640 -17.10 -37.12 19.11
C ALA A 640 -16.57 -38.30 18.26
N HIS A 641 -15.69 -38.04 17.30
CA HIS A 641 -15.02 -39.12 16.57
C HIS A 641 -14.04 -39.86 17.49
N PRO A 642 -13.76 -41.16 17.25
CA PRO A 642 -12.74 -41.89 17.98
C PRO A 642 -11.39 -41.16 18.04
N CYS A 643 -10.94 -40.53 16.95
CA CYS A 643 -9.70 -39.74 16.96
C CYS A 643 -9.74 -38.49 17.85
N ASP A 644 -10.93 -38.00 18.17
CA ASP A 644 -11.18 -36.84 19.03
C ASP A 644 -11.65 -37.25 20.43
N THR A 645 -11.50 -38.54 20.76
CA THR A 645 -11.77 -39.14 22.06
C THR A 645 -10.46 -39.57 22.70
N GLY A 646 -10.17 -39.09 23.91
CA GLY A 646 -8.93 -39.39 24.62
C GLY A 646 -8.88 -40.83 25.13
N SER A 647 -7.69 -41.39 25.26
CA SER A 647 -7.50 -42.70 25.89
C SER A 647 -7.78 -42.66 27.39
N ASP A 648 -8.09 -43.80 28.00
CA ASP A 648 -8.23 -43.88 29.46
C ASP A 648 -6.90 -43.53 30.17
N ARG A 649 -7.02 -43.03 31.40
CA ARG A 649 -5.86 -42.62 32.20
C ARG A 649 -4.83 -43.75 32.35
N GLU A 650 -5.26 -44.99 32.62
CA GLU A 650 -4.33 -46.10 32.77
C GLU A 650 -3.54 -46.38 31.49
N VAL A 651 -4.17 -46.19 30.32
CA VAL A 651 -3.52 -46.39 29.01
C VAL A 651 -2.45 -45.33 28.79
N LEU A 652 -2.74 -44.07 29.10
CA LEU A 652 -1.77 -42.97 28.96
C LEU A 652 -0.59 -43.13 29.92
N GLU A 653 -0.86 -43.51 31.18
CA GLU A 653 0.17 -43.76 32.20
C GLU A 653 1.12 -44.91 31.82
N GLN A 654 0.60 -45.94 31.15
CA GLN A 654 1.37 -47.12 30.74
C GLN A 654 2.03 -46.97 29.36
N THR A 655 1.75 -45.90 28.62
CA THR A 655 2.35 -45.68 27.30
C THR A 655 3.84 -45.35 27.45
N GLU A 656 4.71 -46.15 26.84
CA GLU A 656 6.18 -46.07 26.97
C GLU A 656 6.76 -44.66 26.70
N GLU A 657 6.14 -43.89 25.81
CA GLU A 657 6.58 -42.53 25.49
C GLU A 657 6.39 -41.53 26.65
N PHE A 658 5.35 -41.73 27.47
CA PHE A 658 4.93 -40.81 28.54
C PHE A 658 5.20 -41.35 29.95
N LYS A 659 5.33 -42.67 30.07
CA LYS A 659 5.73 -43.35 31.29
C LYS A 659 7.06 -42.78 31.78
N ASP A 660 7.17 -42.56 33.09
CA ASP A 660 8.36 -42.02 33.75
C ASP A 660 8.79 -40.60 33.30
N ARG A 661 7.95 -39.86 32.55
CA ARG A 661 8.18 -38.44 32.18
C ARG A 661 7.69 -37.43 33.22
N GLY A 662 7.06 -37.91 34.30
CA GLY A 662 6.66 -37.10 35.46
C GLY A 662 5.30 -36.39 35.35
N PHE A 663 4.49 -36.68 34.32
CA PHE A 663 3.19 -36.05 34.13
C PHE A 663 2.27 -36.28 35.35
N ASP A 664 1.56 -35.22 35.76
CA ASP A 664 0.50 -35.33 36.76
C ASP A 664 -0.82 -35.66 36.06
N TRP A 665 -1.28 -36.89 36.25
CA TRP A 665 -2.50 -37.44 35.65
C TRP A 665 -3.76 -37.20 36.50
N SER A 666 -3.63 -36.60 37.67
CA SER A 666 -4.77 -36.29 38.55
C SER A 666 -5.87 -35.41 37.92
N PRO A 667 -5.59 -34.52 36.94
CA PRO A 667 -6.64 -33.73 36.29
C PRO A 667 -7.59 -34.53 35.39
N LEU A 668 -7.25 -35.77 35.01
CA LEU A 668 -8.08 -36.62 34.15
C LEU A 668 -9.15 -37.33 34.99
N THR A 669 -10.34 -36.74 35.04
CA THR A 669 -11.51 -37.32 35.72
C THR A 669 -12.05 -38.54 34.95
N GLU A 670 -12.74 -39.47 35.59
CA GLU A 670 -13.23 -40.71 34.93
C GLU A 670 -14.17 -40.47 33.73
N ASP A 671 -14.69 -39.26 33.57
CA ASP A 671 -15.60 -38.85 32.51
C ASP A 671 -14.96 -37.93 31.45
N TRP A 672 -13.67 -37.61 31.57
CA TRP A 672 -13.00 -36.63 30.71
C TRP A 672 -13.00 -36.99 29.22
N ASN A 673 -13.00 -38.28 28.91
CA ASN A 673 -12.98 -38.82 27.56
C ASN A 673 -14.32 -39.41 27.11
N LYS A 674 -15.42 -39.19 27.86
CA LYS A 674 -16.75 -39.75 27.52
C LYS A 674 -17.55 -38.87 26.54
N ASN A 675 -17.04 -37.70 26.16
CA ASN A 675 -17.70 -36.73 25.26
C ASN A 675 -19.15 -36.39 25.68
N GLN A 676 -19.40 -36.26 26.99
CA GLN A 676 -20.71 -35.96 27.58
C GLN A 676 -20.63 -34.74 28.51
N GLY A 677 -21.78 -34.12 28.77
CA GLY A 677 -21.88 -32.96 29.67
C GLY A 677 -20.95 -31.82 29.23
N PHE A 678 -19.99 -31.46 30.09
CA PHE A 678 -19.01 -30.40 29.81
C PHE A 678 -18.05 -30.73 28.66
N TYR A 679 -17.83 -32.01 28.37
CA TYR A 679 -16.99 -32.50 27.27
C TYR A 679 -17.79 -32.82 26.01
N ALA A 680 -19.11 -32.57 25.99
CA ALA A 680 -19.95 -32.87 24.83
C ALA A 680 -19.55 -32.07 23.59
N PRO A 681 -19.73 -32.62 22.38
CA PRO A 681 -19.48 -31.93 21.10
C PRO A 681 -20.67 -31.01 20.72
N THR A 682 -21.37 -30.42 21.69
CA THR A 682 -22.49 -29.51 21.43
C THR A 682 -22.01 -28.06 21.45
N PRO A 683 -22.61 -27.16 20.64
CA PRO A 683 -22.21 -25.75 20.60
C PRO A 683 -22.18 -25.07 21.98
N GLU A 684 -23.14 -25.39 22.85
CA GLU A 684 -23.23 -24.83 24.20
C GLU A 684 -22.08 -25.31 25.10
N ALA A 685 -21.76 -26.61 25.03
CA ALA A 685 -20.68 -27.20 25.80
C ALA A 685 -19.31 -26.71 25.31
N LEU A 686 -19.11 -26.60 23.99
CA LEU A 686 -17.89 -26.07 23.38
C LEU A 686 -17.67 -24.60 23.76
N THR A 687 -18.72 -23.77 23.69
CA THR A 687 -18.66 -22.36 24.11
C THR A 687 -18.32 -22.23 25.60
N ALA A 688 -18.95 -23.06 26.44
CA ALA A 688 -18.68 -23.07 27.88
C ALA A 688 -17.25 -23.52 28.19
N ARG A 689 -16.74 -24.53 27.48
CA ARG A 689 -15.39 -25.06 27.63
C ARG A 689 -14.33 -24.06 27.17
N ALA A 690 -14.52 -23.43 26.03
CA ALA A 690 -13.65 -22.36 25.55
C ALA A 690 -13.63 -21.15 26.48
N ARG A 691 -14.79 -20.72 27.02
CA ARG A 691 -14.86 -19.68 28.06
C ARG A 691 -14.09 -20.09 29.32
N TRP A 692 -14.25 -21.33 29.76
CA TRP A 692 -13.54 -21.84 30.93
C TRP A 692 -12.02 -21.82 30.73
N VAL A 693 -11.54 -22.30 29.58
CA VAL A 693 -10.10 -22.30 29.25
C VAL A 693 -9.55 -20.88 29.23
N ARG A 694 -10.26 -19.93 28.61
CA ARG A 694 -9.84 -18.52 28.57
C ARG A 694 -9.70 -17.92 29.97
N ARG A 695 -10.70 -18.12 30.84
CA ARG A 695 -10.64 -17.67 32.24
C ARG A 695 -9.50 -18.33 33.00
N PHE A 696 -9.36 -19.66 32.85
CA PHE A 696 -8.31 -20.42 33.50
C PHE A 696 -6.93 -19.87 33.14
N VAL A 697 -6.68 -19.59 31.85
CA VAL A 697 -5.41 -19.04 31.34
C VAL A 697 -5.19 -17.60 31.82
N ARG A 698 -6.22 -16.75 31.81
CA ARG A 698 -6.15 -15.36 32.27
C ARG A 698 -5.80 -15.28 33.76
N ASP A 699 -6.42 -16.10 34.59
CA ASP A 699 -6.29 -16.04 36.04
C ASP A 699 -4.97 -16.64 36.55
N ARG A 700 -4.15 -17.21 35.65
CA ARG A 700 -2.82 -17.72 35.98
C ARG A 700 -1.85 -16.58 36.35
N PRO A 701 -0.91 -16.82 37.27
CA PRO A 701 0.12 -15.82 37.60
C PRO A 701 1.14 -15.62 36.47
N GLU A 702 1.35 -16.61 35.60
CA GLU A 702 2.32 -16.53 34.51
C GLU A 702 1.91 -15.53 33.42
N THR A 703 2.89 -14.85 32.81
CA THR A 703 2.68 -13.91 31.70
C THR A 703 2.95 -14.53 30.34
N GLU A 704 3.80 -15.56 30.26
CA GLU A 704 4.13 -16.26 29.01
C GLU A 704 3.62 -17.71 29.10
N ILE A 705 2.50 -17.99 28.45
CA ILE A 705 1.77 -19.27 28.62
C ILE A 705 1.69 -19.99 27.27
N LEU A 706 2.15 -21.24 27.20
CA LEU A 706 2.02 -22.08 26.02
C LEU A 706 0.88 -23.08 26.18
N LEU A 707 -0.06 -23.10 25.23
CA LEU A 707 -1.11 -24.11 25.10
C LEU A 707 -0.75 -25.04 23.93
N VAL A 708 -0.71 -26.35 24.19
CA VAL A 708 -0.53 -27.37 23.14
C VAL A 708 -1.85 -28.13 22.97
N GLY A 709 -2.43 -28.05 21.77
CA GLY A 709 -3.81 -28.49 21.56
C GLY A 709 -4.17 -28.73 20.09
N HIS A 710 -5.47 -28.66 19.81
CA HIS A 710 -6.04 -29.04 18.51
C HIS A 710 -6.72 -27.85 17.81
N GLY A 711 -6.95 -28.00 16.50
CA GLY A 711 -7.40 -26.89 15.66
C GLY A 711 -8.86 -26.48 15.89
N GLY A 712 -9.76 -27.42 16.19
CA GLY A 712 -11.15 -27.08 16.49
C GLY A 712 -11.31 -26.35 17.81
N ILE A 713 -10.73 -26.87 18.90
CA ILE A 713 -10.82 -26.21 20.21
C ILE A 713 -10.16 -24.83 20.22
N PHE A 714 -9.06 -24.63 19.49
CA PHE A 714 -8.46 -23.30 19.37
C PHE A 714 -9.34 -22.30 18.61
N ARG A 715 -10.18 -22.75 17.67
CA ARG A 715 -11.16 -21.88 17.01
C ARG A 715 -12.25 -21.43 17.97
N GLU A 716 -12.71 -22.32 18.83
CA GLU A 716 -13.68 -21.99 19.89
C GLU A 716 -13.08 -21.00 20.92
N ILE A 717 -11.79 -21.17 21.25
CA ILE A 717 -11.05 -20.27 22.15
C ILE A 717 -10.83 -18.88 21.52
N ASP A 718 -10.53 -18.80 20.22
CA ASP A 718 -10.38 -17.52 19.50
C ASP A 718 -11.72 -16.75 19.39
N GLY A 719 -12.84 -17.46 19.21
CA GLY A 719 -14.18 -16.87 19.31
C GLY A 719 -14.56 -15.87 18.20
N ARG A 720 -13.77 -15.75 17.12
CA ARG A 720 -14.03 -14.86 15.98
C ARG A 720 -14.96 -15.46 14.92
N MET A 721 -15.05 -16.79 14.85
CA MET A 721 -15.97 -17.48 13.93
C MET A 721 -17.46 -17.22 14.26
N THR A 722 -17.78 -16.91 15.53
CA THR A 722 -19.14 -16.57 15.96
C THR A 722 -19.47 -15.08 15.85
N ARG A 723 -18.51 -14.22 15.48
CA ARG A 723 -18.67 -12.74 15.42
C ARG A 723 -18.44 -12.13 14.02
N SER A 724 -17.79 -12.83 13.08
CA SER A 724 -17.50 -12.30 11.73
C SER A 724 -18.56 -12.71 10.71
N VAL A 725 -19.07 -11.74 9.93
CA VAL A 725 -20.09 -11.95 8.87
C VAL A 725 -19.44 -12.04 7.47
N ASP A 726 -18.12 -11.95 7.35
CA ASP A 726 -17.39 -11.93 6.06
C ASP A 726 -16.70 -13.28 5.75
N PRO A 727 -17.18 -14.04 4.74
CA PRO A 727 -16.62 -15.33 4.33
C PRO A 727 -15.15 -15.29 3.89
N ALA A 728 -14.66 -14.15 3.37
CA ALA A 728 -13.30 -14.03 2.87
C ALA A 728 -12.25 -13.91 3.99
N VAL A 729 -12.64 -13.33 5.13
CA VAL A 729 -11.81 -13.26 6.35
C VAL A 729 -11.84 -14.60 7.10
N ILE A 730 -12.95 -15.32 7.01
CA ILE A 730 -13.11 -16.66 7.60
C ILE A 730 -12.14 -17.65 6.93
N GLY A 731 -11.97 -17.62 5.60
CA GLY A 731 -11.17 -18.61 4.87
C GLY A 731 -9.67 -18.66 5.23
N SER A 732 -9.02 -17.53 5.46
CA SER A 732 -7.56 -17.46 5.69
C SER A 732 -7.15 -17.64 7.17
N LEU A 733 -8.07 -17.39 8.11
CA LEU A 733 -7.83 -17.57 9.56
C LEU A 733 -8.39 -18.91 10.10
N ALA A 734 -9.28 -19.60 9.38
CA ALA A 734 -10.04 -20.74 9.91
C ALA A 734 -9.34 -22.11 9.88
N ARG A 735 -8.19 -22.29 9.21
CA ARG A 735 -7.48 -23.58 9.19
C ARG A 735 -6.14 -23.48 9.90
N TRP A 736 -5.88 -24.41 10.81
CA TRP A 736 -4.61 -24.53 11.53
C TRP A 736 -3.71 -25.55 10.82
N GLY A 737 -2.48 -25.16 10.49
CA GLY A 737 -1.42 -26.04 10.00
C GLY A 737 -0.87 -26.95 11.09
N ASN A 738 -0.12 -27.99 10.69
CA ASN A 738 0.57 -28.86 11.66
C ASN A 738 1.74 -28.09 12.30
N VAL A 739 1.88 -28.17 13.62
CA VAL A 739 2.92 -27.43 14.37
C VAL A 739 2.90 -25.92 14.07
N GLU A 740 1.71 -25.36 13.88
CA GLU A 740 1.50 -23.93 13.75
C GLU A 740 1.36 -23.30 15.14
N CYS A 741 2.10 -22.21 15.40
CA CYS A 741 2.05 -21.46 16.64
C CYS A 741 1.51 -20.03 16.37
N ARG A 742 0.43 -19.65 17.06
CA ARG A 742 -0.16 -18.30 16.99
C ARG A 742 -0.12 -17.64 18.37
N VAL A 743 0.10 -16.33 18.41
CA VAL A 743 0.25 -15.56 19.66
C VAL A 743 -0.94 -14.65 19.89
N TYR A 744 -1.45 -14.68 21.12
CA TYR A 744 -2.62 -13.92 21.55
C TYR A 744 -2.36 -13.22 22.89
N THR A 745 -3.20 -12.23 23.20
CA THR A 745 -3.35 -11.63 24.53
C THR A 745 -4.83 -11.49 24.85
N PHE A 746 -5.17 -11.09 26.08
CA PHE A 746 -6.56 -10.79 26.44
C PHE A 746 -6.94 -9.36 26.07
N GLU A 747 -8.18 -9.18 25.63
CA GLU A 747 -8.74 -7.87 25.27
C GLU A 747 -8.81 -6.94 26.50
N SER A 748 -9.13 -7.49 27.67
CA SER A 748 -9.22 -6.80 28.95
C SER A 748 -8.83 -7.72 30.11
N GLU A 749 -8.25 -7.18 31.18
CA GLU A 749 -8.08 -7.91 32.45
C GLU A 749 -9.42 -8.15 33.15
N ASP A 750 -10.39 -7.26 32.95
CA ASP A 750 -11.70 -7.25 33.63
C ASP A 750 -12.83 -7.88 32.80
N ASP A 751 -12.54 -8.44 31.63
CA ASP A 751 -13.57 -9.07 30.77
C ASP A 751 -13.97 -10.43 31.32
N GLU A 752 -15.23 -10.57 31.75
CA GLU A 752 -15.78 -11.84 32.23
C GLU A 752 -15.65 -12.98 31.22
N ASP A 753 -15.71 -12.74 29.91
CA ASP A 753 -15.57 -13.79 28.90
C ASP A 753 -14.11 -14.09 28.54
N ALA A 754 -13.16 -13.32 29.08
CA ALA A 754 -11.72 -13.43 28.85
C ALA A 754 -11.37 -13.54 27.35
N VAL A 755 -11.99 -12.70 26.52
CA VAL A 755 -11.82 -12.65 25.06
C VAL A 755 -10.35 -12.44 24.70
N MET A 756 -9.88 -13.23 23.73
CA MET A 756 -8.50 -13.19 23.25
C MET A 756 -8.40 -12.44 21.92
N VAL A 757 -7.29 -11.73 21.73
CA VAL A 757 -6.96 -10.98 20.51
C VAL A 757 -5.55 -11.35 20.05
N PRO A 758 -5.31 -11.55 18.74
CA PRO A 758 -4.01 -11.93 18.21
C PRO A 758 -3.05 -10.76 18.29
N ILE A 759 -1.79 -11.06 18.58
CA ILE A 759 -0.70 -10.09 18.53
C ILE A 759 -0.14 -10.12 17.11
N LEU A 760 -0.28 -9.01 16.38
CA LEU A 760 0.15 -8.87 14.97
C LEU A 760 1.64 -8.46 14.81
N GLU A 761 2.43 -8.52 15.89
CA GLU A 761 3.87 -8.26 15.84
C GLU A 761 4.61 -9.38 15.07
N PRO A 762 5.74 -9.07 14.40
CA PRO A 762 6.51 -10.09 13.67
C PRO A 762 6.90 -11.20 14.65
N PRO A 763 6.63 -12.48 14.35
CA PRO A 763 6.76 -13.50 15.35
C PRO A 763 8.25 -13.74 15.64
N LEU A 764 8.59 -13.81 16.93
CA LEU A 764 9.79 -14.45 17.47
C LEU A 764 9.85 -15.97 17.15
N ILE A 765 8.87 -16.49 16.40
CA ILE A 765 8.57 -17.92 16.23
C ILE A 765 8.33 -18.23 14.76
N GLN A 766 9.16 -19.09 14.19
CA GLN A 766 9.01 -19.64 12.85
C GLN A 766 8.08 -20.87 12.91
N SER A 767 6.88 -20.74 12.33
CA SER A 767 5.96 -21.87 12.13
C SER A 767 6.41 -22.72 10.93
N ILE A 768 6.31 -24.05 11.04
CA ILE A 768 6.82 -25.00 10.03
C ILE A 768 5.70 -25.61 9.15
N GLY A 769 4.44 -25.46 9.57
CA GLY A 769 3.28 -25.90 8.79
C GLY A 769 2.86 -24.91 7.71
N LYS A 770 2.68 -25.38 6.46
CA LYS A 770 1.87 -24.65 5.46
C LYS A 770 0.39 -24.77 5.84
N PRO A 771 -0.43 -23.70 5.72
CA PRO A 771 -1.88 -23.88 5.70
C PRO A 771 -2.25 -24.80 4.53
N LEU A 772 -3.14 -25.77 4.77
CA LEU A 772 -3.65 -26.67 3.73
C LEU A 772 -4.26 -25.83 2.59
N ASP A 773 -3.75 -26.04 1.39
CA ASP A 773 -4.14 -25.35 0.16
C ASP A 773 -5.67 -25.45 -0.07
N PRO A 774 -6.40 -24.36 -0.37
CA PRO A 774 -7.82 -24.44 -0.74
C PRO A 774 -8.08 -25.17 -2.07
N HIS A 775 -7.04 -25.50 -2.85
CA HIS A 775 -7.16 -26.17 -4.14
C HIS A 775 -6.40 -27.49 -4.21
N VAL A 776 -6.94 -28.52 -3.55
CA VAL A 776 -6.72 -29.91 -3.97
C VAL A 776 -8.10 -30.52 -4.19
N GLU A 777 -8.60 -30.41 -5.42
CA GLU A 777 -9.62 -31.34 -5.90
C GLU A 777 -8.95 -32.72 -5.92
N LEU A 778 -9.43 -33.62 -5.05
CA LEU A 778 -9.14 -35.04 -5.17
C LEU A 778 -9.82 -35.53 -6.45
N GLU A 779 -9.03 -35.82 -7.48
CA GLU A 779 -9.44 -36.71 -8.56
C GLU A 779 -9.86 -38.04 -7.92
N VAL A 780 -11.17 -38.27 -7.88
CA VAL A 780 -11.72 -39.60 -7.62
C VAL A 780 -11.76 -40.30 -8.97
N GLU A 781 -10.70 -41.04 -9.29
CA GLU A 781 -10.77 -42.10 -10.29
C GLU A 781 -11.70 -43.21 -9.76
N ALA A 782 -12.59 -43.69 -10.63
CA ALA A 782 -13.57 -44.73 -10.37
C ALA A 782 -12.95 -46.14 -10.30
#